data_AF-E6STU8-F1
#
_entry.id   AF-E6STU8-F1
#
_cell.length_a   1.000
_cell.length_b   1.000
_cell.length_c   1.000
_cell.angle_alpha   90.00
_cell.angle_beta   90.00
_cell.angle_gamma   90.00
#
_symmetry.space_group_name_H-M   'P 1'
#
loop_
_entity.id
_entity.type
_entity.pdbx_description
1 polymer ?
#
loop_
_entity_poly.entity_id
_entity_poly.type
_entity_poly.pdbx_seq_one_letter_code
_entity_poly.pdbx_strand_id
1 'polypeptide(L)'
;MKPSILFSCLLSAFLAFACSDKQEDEIPSLTVEPKTVNFAETASSFEVQIKTNDGHWTADVQGDAGAWLHTQRRGSILRINVSANEGDEKRHGEIKVTVGRLSEIIVVEQLGMAPALLLSSGMFTVAAGGGEINLEVTANVEYDISIPADVAWIKPMADTRTAGMVKKAHRFSVSFNVTEAARTTELVVKQKDGTLEKRIPVTQKAQTGYAGESNGDIKDDVKVPVSHAKASSFQPQGGEIEKSFDGDYNTLYHSSWSNQGDHYFPITLEYFFENQESIDYLIYYPRATGYNGHFKEVEIWASTQAAPNYAKVKDYDFKGSSVAAKVILDKPLIKPLSVKFVVKSGHGDGQGFASCAEMEFYRHNLDNFDPLTLFTDLTCSELKPGVSLEEIEKVPNNLYRNIAYYLHKGSYPHEFRIQNYRAWPHPDDWAGTNKTSTLSLLDNPTGISVDENDELIVFVGSTGGYELGLKVQNLNKPGGDGYGNASYYSLSEGVNKLKMRNRGLIYVFYHTPDYQSAPQVKIHFATGKVNGYFDSQKHQASDWQKYLHAAVDEYFDVLGKHAHLTFSTAHFKTYAANNGKQLIDAYDELVRLEKEFMGLMKYNRPTVNRAYFHAMYHSYFYSTSYRTAYNVTGENERRTLLDVNELKKSPWGPAHEQGHSFQTRPGFKWHGMTEVTNNVHSLYVQTEWGNASRIESEAMGRFNNRYEKAYYNSFVKHVPHPGEEDVFCKLVSLWQLQLYFSNARGKTDFYKDLYEKIRTSPDQPDPGAQQLEFVKMVCDIAQADLTDFFRKWGYLSPFDGEIDDYGKRRFLLEQNRIDKAVAEIKAKNYPSTGEKIEYICDSNWKVFKDRLPVHQGTAVKSGKTITMTGWQNVAAYEVYDGDTSVFVSNRPSFSLDTEVGSGIKVMAVAYDGSKTEVKF
;
A
#
# COMPACT_ATOMS: atom_id res chain seq x y z
N MET A 1 -6.65 19.92 75.94
CA MET A 1 -7.92 19.52 76.60
C MET A 1 -8.77 18.78 75.57
N LYS A 2 -9.57 17.79 76.01
CA LYS A 2 -10.34 16.76 75.28
C LYS A 2 -11.20 17.22 74.05
N PRO A 3 -11.69 16.29 73.19
CA PRO A 3 -11.53 16.24 71.72
C PRO A 3 -12.76 16.64 70.89
N SER A 4 -12.63 16.71 69.55
CA SER A 4 -13.71 16.55 68.54
C SER A 4 -13.11 16.33 67.13
N ILE A 5 -13.13 15.10 66.58
CA ILE A 5 -13.98 14.59 65.47
C ILE A 5 -13.98 15.47 64.21
N LEU A 6 -13.32 15.03 63.12
CA LEU A 6 -13.97 14.68 61.83
C LEU A 6 -12.94 14.17 60.78
N PHE A 7 -13.35 13.08 60.12
CA PHE A 7 -13.03 12.63 58.76
C PHE A 7 -11.62 12.10 58.38
N SER A 8 -11.60 10.76 58.31
CA SER A 8 -10.70 9.79 57.67
C SER A 8 -10.00 10.26 56.39
N CYS A 9 -8.67 10.24 56.38
CA CYS A 9 -7.78 9.16 55.91
C CYS A 9 -7.47 9.22 54.41
N LEU A 10 -6.34 9.88 54.12
CA LEU A 10 -5.55 9.75 52.90
C LEU A 10 -4.17 9.19 53.29
N LEU A 11 -3.58 8.46 52.34
CA LEU A 11 -2.19 7.99 52.26
C LEU A 11 -1.78 6.76 53.07
N SER A 12 -1.54 5.66 52.35
CA SER A 12 -0.22 5.00 52.32
C SER A 12 -0.08 4.15 51.07
N ALA A 13 0.93 4.46 50.26
CA ALA A 13 1.32 3.79 49.03
C ALA A 13 2.24 2.59 49.31
N PHE A 14 2.09 1.49 48.57
CA PHE A 14 3.07 0.97 47.58
C PHE A 14 2.86 -0.53 47.25
N LEU A 15 2.93 -0.81 45.94
CA LEU A 15 3.34 -2.05 45.24
C LEU A 15 2.37 -3.23 45.04
N ALA A 16 1.84 -3.27 43.80
CA ALA A 16 2.06 -4.33 42.78
C ALA A 16 0.81 -5.07 42.23
N PHE A 17 0.78 -5.10 40.89
CA PHE A 17 0.04 -5.94 39.94
C PHE A 17 -1.33 -5.51 39.37
N ALA A 18 -1.32 -5.48 38.02
CA ALA A 18 -2.40 -5.63 37.06
C ALA A 18 -3.34 -4.44 36.80
N CYS A 19 -2.91 -3.53 35.92
CA CYS A 19 -3.84 -2.81 35.06
C CYS A 19 -4.44 -3.80 34.05
N SER A 20 -5.74 -4.08 34.16
CA SER A 20 -6.50 -4.73 33.09
C SER A 20 -6.83 -3.71 32.01
N ASP A 21 -6.53 -4.09 30.77
CA ASP A 21 -6.84 -3.35 29.55
C ASP A 21 -8.29 -2.89 29.49
N LYS A 22 -8.51 -1.66 29.03
CA LYS A 22 -9.81 -1.21 28.51
C LYS A 22 -9.96 -1.76 27.09
N GLN A 23 -10.75 -2.80 26.98
CA GLN A 23 -11.21 -3.43 25.74
C GLN A 23 -12.03 -2.42 24.93
N GLU A 24 -11.67 -2.19 23.66
CA GLU A 24 -12.51 -1.47 22.69
C GLU A 24 -13.79 -2.30 22.46
N ASP A 25 -14.96 -1.66 22.58
CA ASP A 25 -16.26 -2.33 22.43
C ASP A 25 -16.43 -2.84 20.98
N GLU A 26 -16.20 -4.13 20.75
CA GLU A 26 -16.63 -4.79 19.51
C GLU A 26 -18.14 -4.62 19.32
N ILE A 27 -18.58 -4.29 18.10
CA ILE A 27 -20.02 -4.23 17.80
C ILE A 27 -20.59 -5.65 18.00
N PRO A 28 -21.59 -5.85 18.87
CA PRO A 28 -22.13 -7.17 19.14
C PRO A 28 -22.80 -7.74 17.87
N SER A 29 -22.60 -9.04 17.65
CA SER A 29 -23.21 -9.85 16.59
C SER A 29 -24.00 -10.99 17.23
N LEU A 30 -25.12 -11.36 16.65
CA LEU A 30 -25.94 -12.49 17.11
C LEU A 30 -26.53 -13.21 15.90
N THR A 31 -26.33 -14.52 15.83
CA THR A 31 -26.97 -15.39 14.85
C THR A 31 -27.43 -16.68 15.53
N VAL A 32 -28.69 -17.03 15.29
CA VAL A 32 -29.35 -18.20 15.86
C VAL A 32 -29.99 -19.01 14.74
N GLU A 33 -29.54 -20.24 14.55
CA GLU A 33 -30.11 -21.20 13.61
C GLU A 33 -30.15 -22.60 14.26
N PRO A 34 -31.25 -23.36 14.16
CA PRO A 34 -32.48 -23.04 13.43
C PRO A 34 -33.39 -22.04 14.16
N LYS A 35 -34.19 -21.27 13.40
CA LYS A 35 -35.23 -20.35 13.96
C LYS A 35 -36.50 -21.06 14.46
N THR A 36 -36.72 -22.31 14.08
CA THR A 36 -37.85 -23.13 14.55
C THR A 36 -37.35 -24.51 14.97
N VAL A 37 -37.78 -24.96 16.16
CA VAL A 37 -37.45 -26.27 16.73
C VAL A 37 -38.74 -27.03 17.01
N ASN A 38 -38.89 -28.18 16.34
CA ASN A 38 -40.06 -29.03 16.49
C ASN A 38 -39.75 -30.27 17.33
N PHE A 39 -40.67 -30.60 18.23
CA PHE A 39 -40.61 -31.74 19.13
C PHE A 39 -41.79 -32.70 18.94
N ALA A 40 -41.52 -33.99 19.16
CA ALA A 40 -42.55 -34.99 19.37
C ALA A 40 -43.32 -34.72 20.67
N GLU A 41 -44.46 -35.38 20.85
CA GLU A 41 -45.30 -35.28 22.05
C GLU A 41 -44.59 -35.75 23.33
N THR A 42 -43.53 -36.57 23.22
CA THR A 42 -42.74 -37.02 24.37
C THR A 42 -41.74 -35.97 24.86
N ALA A 43 -41.44 -35.99 26.17
CA ALA A 43 -40.39 -35.18 26.75
C ALA A 43 -39.03 -35.43 26.06
N SER A 44 -38.36 -34.37 25.65
CA SER A 44 -37.10 -34.46 24.90
C SER A 44 -36.33 -33.14 24.94
N SER A 45 -35.13 -33.14 24.37
CA SER A 45 -34.28 -31.94 24.33
C SER A 45 -33.60 -31.75 22.98
N PHE A 46 -33.34 -30.50 22.62
CA PHE A 46 -32.63 -30.10 21.40
C PHE A 46 -31.55 -29.07 21.74
N GLU A 47 -30.41 -29.12 21.05
CA GLU A 47 -29.30 -28.19 21.29
C GLU A 47 -29.14 -27.24 20.09
N VAL A 48 -29.13 -25.94 20.37
CA VAL A 48 -28.93 -24.86 19.39
C VAL A 48 -27.60 -24.19 19.66
N GLN A 49 -26.76 -24.02 18.65
CA GLN A 49 -25.50 -23.28 18.78
C GLN A 49 -25.77 -21.78 18.59
N ILE A 50 -25.40 -20.98 19.59
CA ILE A 50 -25.50 -19.52 19.56
C ILE A 50 -24.16 -18.96 19.07
N LYS A 51 -24.19 -18.29 17.91
CA LYS A 51 -23.02 -17.63 17.33
C LYS A 51 -23.08 -16.15 17.66
N THR A 52 -22.11 -15.69 18.44
CA THR A 52 -21.96 -14.30 18.86
C THR A 52 -20.50 -14.02 19.21
N ASN A 53 -20.05 -12.80 19.00
CA ASN A 53 -18.74 -12.31 19.46
C ASN A 53 -18.78 -11.81 20.91
N ASP A 54 -19.94 -11.77 21.56
CA ASP A 54 -20.06 -11.45 22.99
C ASP A 54 -20.52 -12.67 23.80
N GLY A 55 -19.68 -13.07 24.76
CA GLY A 55 -19.97 -14.17 25.68
C GLY A 55 -21.14 -13.91 26.62
N HIS A 56 -21.69 -12.70 26.71
CA HIS A 56 -22.77 -12.34 27.62
C HIS A 56 -24.14 -12.35 26.91
N TRP A 57 -24.68 -13.55 26.74
CA TRP A 57 -26.00 -13.75 26.14
C TRP A 57 -27.00 -14.43 27.07
N THR A 58 -28.28 -14.07 26.97
CA THR A 58 -29.41 -14.68 27.70
C THR A 58 -30.36 -15.37 26.73
N ALA A 59 -31.15 -16.33 27.22
CA ALA A 59 -32.19 -17.01 26.45
C ALA A 59 -33.41 -17.26 27.34
N ASP A 60 -34.42 -16.41 27.17
CA ASP A 60 -35.58 -16.32 28.04
C ASP A 60 -36.80 -16.91 27.34
N VAL A 61 -37.47 -17.86 28.00
CA VAL A 61 -38.76 -18.39 27.52
C VAL A 61 -39.82 -17.31 27.66
N GLN A 62 -40.54 -17.03 26.59
CA GLN A 62 -41.54 -15.98 26.53
C GLN A 62 -42.93 -16.50 26.92
N GLY A 63 -43.73 -15.62 27.53
CA GLY A 63 -45.12 -15.91 27.89
C GLY A 63 -45.30 -17.11 28.81
N ASP A 64 -46.45 -17.78 28.67
CA ASP A 64 -46.86 -18.87 29.57
C ASP A 64 -46.22 -20.23 29.23
N ALA A 65 -45.31 -20.28 28.24
CA ALA A 65 -44.64 -21.51 27.83
C ALA A 65 -43.66 -22.06 28.89
N GLY A 66 -43.28 -21.25 29.88
CA GLY A 66 -42.36 -21.64 30.97
C GLY A 66 -42.83 -22.83 31.82
N ALA A 67 -44.09 -23.23 31.73
CA ALA A 67 -44.62 -24.42 32.41
C ALA A 67 -44.16 -25.75 31.76
N TRP A 68 -43.74 -25.74 30.50
CA TRP A 68 -43.38 -26.96 29.75
C TRP A 68 -42.10 -26.82 28.91
N LEU A 69 -41.63 -25.59 28.67
CA LEU A 69 -40.43 -25.27 27.91
C LEU A 69 -39.37 -24.69 28.84
N HIS A 70 -38.16 -25.27 28.82
CA HIS A 70 -37.06 -24.86 29.68
C HIS A 70 -35.74 -24.76 28.89
N THR A 71 -34.97 -23.71 29.17
CA THR A 71 -33.66 -23.47 28.54
C THR A 71 -32.52 -23.70 29.53
N GLN A 72 -31.42 -24.28 29.04
CA GLN A 72 -30.16 -24.41 29.78
C GLN A 72 -29.00 -23.96 28.90
N ARG A 73 -28.25 -22.96 29.37
CA ARG A 73 -27.03 -22.49 28.70
C ARG A 73 -25.82 -23.35 29.05
N ARG A 74 -25.03 -23.73 28.05
CA ARG A 74 -23.75 -24.46 28.16
C ARG A 74 -22.72 -23.83 27.22
N GLY A 75 -21.98 -22.84 27.72
CA GLY A 75 -21.04 -22.07 26.88
C GLY A 75 -21.80 -21.29 25.79
N SER A 76 -21.52 -21.64 24.53
CA SER A 76 -22.20 -21.15 23.32
C SER A 76 -23.37 -22.02 22.86
N ILE A 77 -23.74 -23.05 23.63
CA ILE A 77 -24.86 -23.94 23.31
C ILE A 77 -26.08 -23.60 24.19
N LEU A 78 -27.24 -23.46 23.56
CA LEU A 78 -28.54 -23.37 24.21
C LEU A 78 -29.23 -24.74 24.13
N ARG A 79 -29.36 -25.43 25.26
CA ARG A 79 -30.15 -26.65 25.35
C ARG A 79 -31.60 -26.32 25.68
N ILE A 80 -32.50 -26.67 24.77
CA ILE A 80 -33.95 -26.52 24.88
C ILE A 80 -34.52 -27.85 25.36
N ASN A 81 -35.29 -27.85 26.43
CA ASN A 81 -35.96 -29.04 26.97
C ASN A 81 -37.47 -28.80 26.96
N VAL A 82 -38.21 -29.80 26.53
CA VAL A 82 -39.68 -29.81 26.59
C VAL A 82 -40.15 -30.96 27.46
N SER A 83 -41.16 -30.72 28.30
CA SER A 83 -41.88 -31.81 28.98
C SER A 83 -42.75 -32.57 27.98
N ALA A 84 -43.34 -33.70 28.37
CA ALA A 84 -44.31 -34.40 27.53
C ALA A 84 -45.57 -33.53 27.34
N ASN A 85 -46.14 -33.56 26.15
CA ASN A 85 -47.43 -32.94 25.85
C ASN A 85 -48.50 -34.03 25.85
N GLU A 86 -49.19 -34.19 26.99
CA GLU A 86 -50.25 -35.18 27.16
C GLU A 86 -51.61 -34.71 26.61
N GLY A 87 -51.69 -33.46 26.13
CA GLY A 87 -52.89 -32.90 25.52
C GLY A 87 -53.08 -33.29 24.05
N ASP A 88 -54.31 -33.20 23.57
CA ASP A 88 -54.64 -33.48 22.15
C ASP A 88 -54.04 -32.43 21.21
N GLU A 89 -54.07 -31.15 21.59
CA GLU A 89 -53.58 -30.06 20.74
C GLU A 89 -52.06 -29.91 20.78
N LYS A 90 -51.49 -29.45 19.65
CA LYS A 90 -50.10 -28.98 19.62
C LYS A 90 -49.94 -27.73 20.48
N ARG A 91 -48.75 -27.52 21.02
CA ARG A 91 -48.41 -26.31 21.80
C ARG A 91 -47.21 -25.59 21.22
N HIS A 92 -47.15 -24.28 21.45
CA HIS A 92 -46.18 -23.36 20.88
C HIS A 92 -45.60 -22.46 21.99
N GLY A 93 -44.30 -22.18 21.91
CA GLY A 93 -43.59 -21.25 22.78
C GLY A 93 -42.47 -20.55 22.03
N GLU A 94 -41.99 -19.44 22.57
CA GLU A 94 -40.89 -18.67 21.99
C GLU A 94 -39.75 -18.55 23.01
N ILE A 95 -38.51 -18.58 22.52
CA ILE A 95 -37.32 -18.28 23.31
C ILE A 95 -36.66 -17.05 22.70
N LYS A 96 -36.53 -15.99 23.48
CA LYS A 96 -35.83 -14.77 23.06
C LYS A 96 -34.37 -14.86 23.50
N VAL A 97 -33.46 -14.93 22.53
CA VAL A 97 -32.01 -14.89 22.76
C VAL A 97 -31.54 -13.45 22.66
N THR A 98 -30.84 -12.92 23.65
CA THR A 98 -30.42 -11.50 23.70
C THR A 98 -28.92 -11.37 23.91
N VAL A 99 -28.28 -10.48 23.15
CA VAL A 99 -26.87 -10.06 23.27
C VAL A 99 -26.79 -8.54 23.20
N GLY A 100 -26.45 -7.88 24.29
CA GLY A 100 -26.46 -6.41 24.35
C GLY A 100 -27.82 -5.83 23.93
N ARG A 101 -27.88 -5.15 22.78
CA ARG A 101 -29.13 -4.60 22.20
C ARG A 101 -29.74 -5.48 21.10
N LEU A 102 -29.07 -6.55 20.68
CA LEU A 102 -29.57 -7.48 19.67
C LEU A 102 -30.42 -8.56 20.31
N SER A 103 -31.48 -8.98 19.61
CA SER A 103 -32.26 -10.14 20.03
C SER A 103 -32.79 -10.94 18.83
N GLU A 104 -32.78 -12.26 18.95
CA GLU A 104 -33.37 -13.20 18.00
C GLU A 104 -34.41 -14.08 18.71
N ILE A 105 -35.38 -14.61 17.95
CA ILE A 105 -36.44 -15.48 18.48
C ILE A 105 -36.28 -16.89 17.92
N ILE A 106 -36.30 -17.88 18.81
CA ILE A 106 -36.47 -19.30 18.45
C ILE A 106 -37.92 -19.67 18.74
N VAL A 107 -38.63 -20.11 17.72
CA VAL A 107 -39.96 -20.69 17.86
C VAL A 107 -39.84 -22.17 18.23
N VAL A 108 -40.52 -22.61 19.28
CA VAL A 108 -40.58 -24.00 19.69
C VAL A 108 -42.01 -24.51 19.53
N GLU A 109 -42.21 -25.52 18.70
CA GLU A 109 -43.50 -26.21 18.56
C GLU A 109 -43.37 -27.67 19.02
N GLN A 110 -44.40 -28.18 19.69
CA GLN A 110 -44.45 -29.57 20.13
C GLN A 110 -45.78 -30.21 19.73
N LEU A 111 -45.72 -31.43 19.19
CA LEU A 111 -46.91 -32.21 18.86
C LEU A 111 -47.75 -32.52 20.12
N GLY A 112 -49.06 -32.63 19.94
CA GLY A 112 -49.98 -33.27 20.89
C GLY A 112 -50.40 -34.65 20.37
N MET A 113 -51.43 -35.24 20.96
CA MET A 113 -51.92 -36.57 20.58
C MET A 113 -52.76 -36.56 19.29
N ALA A 114 -53.36 -35.43 18.90
CA ALA A 114 -54.14 -35.33 17.66
C ALA A 114 -53.25 -35.25 16.41
N PRO A 115 -53.74 -35.70 15.23
CA PRO A 115 -53.07 -35.55 13.94
C PRO A 115 -52.49 -34.13 13.71
N ALA A 116 -51.19 -34.02 13.50
CA ALA A 116 -50.52 -32.74 13.28
C ALA A 116 -49.27 -32.84 12.40
N LEU A 117 -48.96 -31.73 11.72
CA LEU A 117 -47.78 -31.53 10.87
C LEU A 117 -47.05 -30.25 11.32
N LEU A 118 -45.78 -30.38 11.72
CA LEU A 118 -44.88 -29.27 12.04
C LEU A 118 -43.70 -29.27 11.06
N LEU A 119 -43.28 -28.07 10.64
CA LEU A 119 -42.23 -27.87 9.64
C LEU A 119 -41.08 -27.07 10.23
N SER A 120 -39.84 -27.41 9.91
CA SER A 120 -38.67 -26.67 10.40
C SER A 120 -38.53 -25.28 9.81
N SER A 121 -39.22 -25.00 8.70
CA SER A 121 -39.29 -23.67 8.10
C SER A 121 -40.65 -23.43 7.44
N GLY A 122 -41.14 -22.20 7.55
CA GLY A 122 -42.35 -21.73 6.86
C GLY A 122 -42.11 -21.24 5.43
N MET A 123 -40.86 -20.95 5.05
CA MET A 123 -40.49 -20.53 3.69
C MET A 123 -39.00 -20.78 3.41
N PHE A 124 -38.62 -20.84 2.14
CA PHE A 124 -37.22 -20.89 1.72
C PHE A 124 -36.91 -19.77 0.72
N THR A 125 -35.79 -19.07 0.94
CA THR A 125 -35.22 -18.13 -0.05
C THR A 125 -33.89 -18.68 -0.53
N VAL A 126 -33.76 -18.94 -1.83
CA VAL A 126 -32.56 -19.52 -2.44
C VAL A 126 -31.87 -18.52 -3.35
N ALA A 127 -30.54 -18.56 -3.41
CA ALA A 127 -29.76 -17.71 -4.31
C ALA A 127 -30.06 -18.03 -5.79
N ALA A 128 -29.80 -17.07 -6.67
CA ALA A 128 -29.96 -17.27 -8.11
C ALA A 128 -29.05 -18.38 -8.65
N GLY A 129 -27.90 -18.62 -7.97
CA GLY A 129 -26.99 -19.74 -8.20
C GLY A 129 -27.59 -21.13 -7.99
N GLY A 130 -28.75 -21.23 -7.31
CA GLY A 130 -29.30 -22.50 -6.85
C GLY A 130 -28.77 -22.89 -5.47
N GLY A 131 -28.89 -24.17 -5.12
CA GLY A 131 -28.42 -24.70 -3.84
C GLY A 131 -29.27 -25.86 -3.35
N GLU A 132 -29.20 -26.14 -2.05
CA GLU A 132 -30.01 -27.18 -1.42
C GLU A 132 -31.00 -26.58 -0.41
N ILE A 133 -32.17 -27.20 -0.30
CA ILE A 133 -33.18 -26.95 0.71
C ILE A 133 -33.27 -28.18 1.62
N ASN A 134 -33.17 -27.95 2.93
CA ASN A 134 -33.37 -28.99 3.94
C ASN A 134 -34.67 -28.69 4.71
N LEU A 135 -35.68 -29.52 4.51
CA LEU A 135 -36.97 -29.42 5.20
C LEU A 135 -37.13 -30.59 6.17
N GLU A 136 -37.21 -30.30 7.46
CA GLU A 136 -37.53 -31.31 8.45
C GLU A 136 -39.02 -31.24 8.80
N VAL A 137 -39.68 -32.39 8.70
CA VAL A 137 -41.11 -32.55 9.00
C VAL A 137 -41.25 -33.40 10.26
N THR A 138 -41.90 -32.84 11.26
CA THR A 138 -42.27 -33.54 12.50
C THR A 138 -43.76 -33.81 12.48
N ALA A 139 -44.17 -35.09 12.52
CA ALA A 139 -45.54 -35.51 12.33
C ALA A 139 -45.86 -36.80 13.10
N ASN A 140 -47.08 -36.92 13.60
CA ASN A 140 -47.65 -38.16 14.16
C ASN A 140 -48.60 -38.85 13.16
N VAL A 141 -48.55 -38.45 11.88
CA VAL A 141 -49.34 -39.00 10.77
C VAL A 141 -48.45 -39.31 9.57
N GLU A 142 -48.92 -40.20 8.70
CA GLU A 142 -48.31 -40.35 7.37
C GLU A 142 -48.65 -39.16 6.47
N TYR A 143 -47.67 -38.74 5.65
CA TYR A 143 -47.81 -37.62 4.73
C TYR A 143 -47.00 -37.88 3.45
N ASP A 144 -47.36 -37.17 2.39
CA ASP A 144 -46.61 -37.05 1.14
C ASP A 144 -46.14 -35.60 0.96
N ILE A 145 -44.98 -35.44 0.32
CA ILE A 145 -44.50 -34.13 -0.13
C ILE A 145 -44.60 -34.09 -1.66
N SER A 146 -45.26 -33.08 -2.18
CA SER A 146 -45.40 -32.88 -3.63
C SER A 146 -44.80 -31.54 -4.07
N ILE A 147 -44.15 -31.60 -5.24
CA ILE A 147 -43.64 -30.45 -5.98
C ILE A 147 -44.60 -30.25 -7.17
N PRO A 148 -45.09 -29.03 -7.46
CA PRO A 148 -45.96 -28.79 -8.61
C PRO A 148 -45.33 -29.30 -9.93
N ALA A 149 -46.12 -29.91 -10.81
CA ALA A 149 -45.61 -30.61 -11.99
C ALA A 149 -44.91 -29.71 -13.02
N ASP A 150 -45.21 -28.41 -13.00
CA ASP A 150 -44.60 -27.37 -13.83
C ASP A 150 -43.24 -26.88 -13.27
N VAL A 151 -42.83 -27.35 -12.10
CA VAL A 151 -41.59 -26.95 -11.41
C VAL A 151 -40.50 -27.98 -11.66
N ALA A 152 -39.76 -27.81 -12.75
CA ALA A 152 -38.61 -28.67 -13.07
C ALA A 152 -37.32 -28.28 -12.29
N TRP A 153 -37.30 -27.10 -11.67
CA TRP A 153 -36.10 -26.50 -11.07
C TRP A 153 -35.87 -26.88 -9.61
N ILE A 154 -36.83 -27.54 -8.95
CA ILE A 154 -36.65 -28.19 -7.65
C ILE A 154 -36.76 -29.70 -7.84
N LYS A 155 -35.79 -30.46 -7.34
CA LYS A 155 -35.80 -31.94 -7.42
C LYS A 155 -35.54 -32.55 -6.04
N PRO A 156 -36.26 -33.61 -5.65
CA PRO A 156 -35.96 -34.33 -4.42
C PRO A 156 -34.59 -35.02 -4.54
N MET A 157 -33.85 -35.06 -3.44
CA MET A 157 -32.58 -35.78 -3.31
C MET A 157 -32.79 -37.07 -2.51
N ALA A 158 -31.89 -38.05 -2.65
CA ALA A 158 -31.99 -39.31 -1.92
C ALA A 158 -31.85 -39.10 -0.40
N ASP A 159 -32.78 -39.68 0.37
CA ASP A 159 -32.80 -39.55 1.83
C ASP A 159 -31.58 -40.24 2.48
N THR A 160 -30.90 -39.52 3.38
CA THR A 160 -30.03 -40.16 4.38
C THR A 160 -30.94 -40.74 5.47
N ARG A 161 -30.97 -42.07 5.59
CA ARG A 161 -31.82 -42.83 6.53
C ARG A 161 -31.81 -42.24 7.95
N THR A 162 -32.81 -41.43 8.30
CA THR A 162 -33.20 -41.16 9.69
C THR A 162 -34.32 -42.13 10.07
N ALA A 163 -33.96 -43.14 10.86
CA ALA A 163 -34.90 -44.14 11.38
C ALA A 163 -35.69 -43.55 12.56
N GLY A 164 -36.74 -42.79 12.26
CA GLY A 164 -37.69 -42.32 13.26
C GLY A 164 -39.03 -41.98 12.60
N MET A 165 -40.13 -42.58 13.06
CA MET A 165 -41.46 -42.34 12.49
C MET A 165 -41.96 -40.89 12.70
N VAL A 166 -41.38 -40.15 13.66
CA VAL A 166 -41.92 -38.85 14.10
C VAL A 166 -41.23 -37.64 13.47
N LYS A 167 -39.94 -37.72 13.08
CA LYS A 167 -39.17 -36.58 12.56
C LYS A 167 -38.29 -37.05 11.39
N LYS A 168 -38.55 -36.51 10.19
CA LYS A 168 -37.84 -36.88 8.95
C LYS A 168 -37.32 -35.63 8.23
N ALA A 169 -36.07 -35.69 7.77
CA ALA A 169 -35.46 -34.65 6.96
C ALA A 169 -35.58 -34.99 5.47
N HIS A 170 -36.08 -34.04 4.69
CA HIS A 170 -36.25 -34.12 3.24
C HIS A 170 -35.34 -33.09 2.58
N ARG A 171 -34.54 -33.54 1.60
CA ARG A 171 -33.57 -32.71 0.90
C ARG A 171 -34.03 -32.45 -0.53
N PHE A 172 -33.93 -31.20 -0.97
CA PHE A 172 -34.26 -30.80 -2.33
C PHE A 172 -33.10 -30.03 -2.95
N SER A 173 -32.73 -30.36 -4.19
CA SER A 173 -31.80 -29.57 -4.99
C SER A 173 -32.56 -28.51 -5.78
N VAL A 174 -32.07 -27.28 -5.77
CA VAL A 174 -32.60 -26.13 -6.50
C VAL A 174 -31.63 -25.77 -7.62
N SER A 175 -32.12 -25.80 -8.85
CA SER A 175 -31.34 -25.54 -10.06
C SER A 175 -31.03 -24.05 -10.23
N PHE A 176 -30.01 -23.73 -11.03
CA PHE A 176 -29.65 -22.36 -11.38
C PHE A 176 -30.84 -21.58 -11.98
N ASN A 177 -31.01 -20.31 -11.60
CA ASN A 177 -32.00 -19.43 -12.21
C ASN A 177 -31.34 -18.64 -13.35
N VAL A 178 -31.61 -19.04 -14.59
CA VAL A 178 -31.13 -18.34 -15.81
C VAL A 178 -31.87 -17.02 -16.08
N THR A 179 -32.90 -16.70 -15.30
CA THR A 179 -33.77 -15.54 -15.56
C THR A 179 -33.42 -14.35 -14.65
N GLU A 180 -33.71 -13.15 -15.13
CA GLU A 180 -33.57 -11.89 -14.38
C GLU A 180 -34.78 -11.60 -13.49
N ALA A 181 -35.73 -12.53 -13.42
CA ALA A 181 -36.86 -12.49 -12.51
C ALA A 181 -36.64 -13.48 -11.37
N ALA A 182 -37.09 -13.10 -10.17
CA ALA A 182 -37.24 -14.06 -9.10
C ALA A 182 -38.35 -15.05 -9.50
N ARG A 183 -38.19 -16.32 -9.15
CA ARG A 183 -39.21 -17.35 -9.37
C ARG A 183 -39.65 -17.93 -8.04
N THR A 184 -40.95 -18.19 -7.91
CA THR A 184 -41.55 -18.70 -6.67
C THR A 184 -42.44 -19.89 -6.96
N THR A 185 -42.44 -20.86 -6.04
CA THR A 185 -43.37 -21.99 -6.03
C THR A 185 -43.68 -22.40 -4.59
N GLU A 186 -44.46 -23.46 -4.39
CA GLU A 186 -44.79 -24.00 -3.06
C GLU A 186 -44.48 -25.49 -2.99
N LEU A 187 -43.78 -25.94 -1.94
CA LEU A 187 -43.77 -27.35 -1.56
C LEU A 187 -45.03 -27.65 -0.75
N VAL A 188 -45.77 -28.71 -1.12
CA VAL A 188 -47.00 -29.08 -0.42
C VAL A 188 -46.78 -30.36 0.36
N VAL A 189 -46.85 -30.26 1.69
CA VAL A 189 -46.82 -31.40 2.62
C VAL A 189 -48.27 -31.73 3.00
N LYS A 190 -48.75 -32.90 2.61
CA LYS A 190 -50.15 -33.30 2.79
C LYS A 190 -50.25 -34.65 3.48
N GLN A 191 -51.13 -34.74 4.47
CA GLN A 191 -51.44 -36.00 5.14
C GLN A 191 -52.04 -37.03 4.17
N LYS A 192 -51.62 -38.29 4.28
CA LYS A 192 -52.26 -39.41 3.57
C LYS A 192 -53.64 -39.69 4.13
N ASP A 193 -54.62 -39.84 3.25
CA ASP A 193 -56.02 -40.16 3.60
C ASP A 193 -56.67 -39.17 4.61
N GLY A 194 -56.18 -37.93 4.68
CA GLY A 194 -56.66 -36.90 5.60
C GLY A 194 -56.71 -35.49 4.99
N THR A 195 -56.99 -34.48 5.82
CA THR A 195 -57.21 -33.08 5.40
C THR A 195 -56.09 -32.12 5.78
N LEU A 196 -55.11 -32.55 6.57
CA LEU A 196 -53.99 -31.69 6.96
C LEU A 196 -53.07 -31.39 5.78
N GLU A 197 -52.82 -30.11 5.54
CA GLU A 197 -51.97 -29.61 4.46
C GLU A 197 -51.14 -28.42 4.94
N LYS A 198 -49.86 -28.38 4.55
CA LYS A 198 -48.97 -27.23 4.74
C LYS A 198 -48.30 -26.89 3.41
N ARG A 199 -48.29 -25.60 3.08
CA ARG A 199 -47.66 -25.03 1.89
C ARG A 199 -46.45 -24.22 2.31
N ILE A 200 -45.33 -24.44 1.64
CA ILE A 200 -44.05 -23.82 1.96
C ILE A 200 -43.60 -23.04 0.73
N PRO A 201 -43.71 -21.71 0.72
CA PRO A 201 -43.19 -20.89 -0.36
C PRO A 201 -41.68 -21.07 -0.51
N VAL A 202 -41.24 -21.38 -1.72
CA VAL A 202 -39.83 -21.40 -2.12
C VAL A 202 -39.63 -20.30 -3.16
N THR A 203 -38.89 -19.27 -2.79
CA THR A 203 -38.53 -18.16 -3.68
C THR A 203 -37.05 -18.23 -4.03
N GLN A 204 -36.73 -18.34 -5.31
CA GLN A 204 -35.37 -18.21 -5.80
C GLN A 204 -35.14 -16.81 -6.35
N LYS A 205 -34.06 -16.16 -5.91
CA LYS A 205 -33.68 -14.81 -6.33
C LYS A 205 -33.39 -14.73 -7.84
N ALA A 206 -33.55 -13.53 -8.38
CA ALA A 206 -33.11 -13.16 -9.73
C ALA A 206 -31.58 -13.01 -9.80
N GLN A 207 -31.04 -13.09 -11.02
CA GLN A 207 -29.67 -12.64 -11.31
C GLN A 207 -29.61 -11.10 -11.27
N THR A 208 -28.76 -10.52 -10.42
CA THR A 208 -28.65 -9.04 -10.24
C THR A 208 -27.30 -8.46 -10.67
N GLY A 209 -26.38 -9.29 -11.16
CA GLY A 209 -25.03 -8.92 -11.58
C GLY A 209 -23.99 -9.89 -11.03
N TYR A 210 -22.81 -9.93 -11.65
CA TYR A 210 -21.75 -10.81 -11.19
C TYR A 210 -21.16 -10.33 -9.84
N ALA A 211 -21.27 -11.18 -8.81
CA ALA A 211 -20.82 -10.87 -7.45
C ALA A 211 -19.42 -11.43 -7.11
N GLY A 212 -18.84 -12.31 -7.94
CA GLY A 212 -17.51 -12.88 -7.68
C GLY A 212 -17.46 -13.72 -6.40
N GLU A 213 -18.48 -14.54 -6.15
CA GLU A 213 -18.53 -15.43 -5.00
C GLU A 213 -18.04 -16.84 -5.38
N SER A 214 -17.19 -17.42 -4.52
CA SER A 214 -16.73 -18.81 -4.57
C SER A 214 -17.02 -19.44 -3.21
N ASN A 215 -17.65 -20.61 -3.18
CA ASN A 215 -17.85 -21.36 -1.93
C ASN A 215 -17.33 -22.79 -2.09
N GLY A 216 -16.02 -22.95 -1.94
CA GLY A 216 -15.37 -24.24 -2.16
C GLY A 216 -15.43 -24.70 -3.62
N ASP A 217 -15.68 -23.79 -4.56
CA ASP A 217 -15.74 -24.08 -5.99
C ASP A 217 -14.36 -24.49 -6.55
N ILE A 218 -13.29 -23.96 -5.96
CA ILE A 218 -11.92 -24.40 -6.23
C ILE A 218 -11.44 -25.21 -5.03
N LYS A 219 -11.32 -26.53 -5.19
CA LYS A 219 -10.78 -27.42 -4.17
C LYS A 219 -9.27 -27.21 -4.05
N ASP A 220 -8.76 -27.34 -2.82
CA ASP A 220 -7.33 -27.26 -2.57
C ASP A 220 -6.59 -28.40 -3.30
N ASP A 221 -5.38 -28.08 -3.76
CA ASP A 221 -4.44 -29.06 -4.26
C ASP A 221 -3.98 -29.99 -3.15
N VAL A 222 -3.55 -31.20 -3.53
CA VAL A 222 -3.23 -32.25 -2.56
C VAL A 222 -1.75 -32.12 -2.16
N LYS A 223 -1.50 -31.80 -0.88
CA LYS A 223 -0.14 -31.81 -0.31
C LYS A 223 0.43 -33.24 -0.39
N VAL A 224 1.63 -33.35 -0.95
CA VAL A 224 2.36 -34.60 -1.12
C VAL A 224 3.32 -34.74 0.08
N PRO A 225 3.07 -35.69 1.00
CA PRO A 225 3.87 -35.80 2.22
C PRO A 225 5.30 -36.26 1.93
N VAL A 226 6.27 -35.55 2.51
CA VAL A 226 7.67 -35.97 2.56
C VAL A 226 7.80 -37.11 3.56
N SER A 227 8.42 -38.22 3.14
CA SER A 227 8.66 -39.38 4.02
C SER A 227 9.86 -39.15 4.95
N HIS A 228 10.95 -38.64 4.39
CA HIS A 228 12.17 -38.23 5.09
C HIS A 228 12.99 -37.33 4.17
N ALA A 229 14.03 -36.68 4.72
CA ALA A 229 14.94 -35.85 3.94
C ALA A 229 16.40 -35.97 4.41
N LYS A 230 17.34 -35.46 3.61
CA LYS A 230 18.78 -35.39 3.92
C LYS A 230 19.34 -34.04 3.48
N ALA A 231 20.33 -33.54 4.21
CA ALA A 231 21.08 -32.34 3.85
C ALA A 231 22.59 -32.63 3.79
N SER A 232 23.32 -32.02 2.87
CA SER A 232 24.80 -32.13 2.85
C SER A 232 25.50 -31.34 3.95
N SER A 233 24.82 -30.34 4.50
CA SER A 233 25.28 -29.48 5.59
C SER A 233 24.08 -29.13 6.46
N PHE A 234 24.27 -29.02 7.77
CA PHE A 234 23.25 -28.50 8.68
C PHE A 234 23.91 -27.94 9.93
N GLN A 235 23.22 -27.07 10.63
CA GLN A 235 23.62 -26.59 11.95
C GLN A 235 23.06 -27.53 13.02
N PRO A 236 23.92 -28.20 13.82
CA PRO A 236 23.45 -29.04 14.92
C PRO A 236 22.72 -28.22 15.99
N GLN A 237 21.77 -28.86 16.68
CA GLN A 237 20.99 -28.30 17.78
C GLN A 237 20.04 -27.19 17.32
N GLY A 238 19.31 -27.45 16.25
CA GLY A 238 18.19 -26.61 15.86
C GLY A 238 18.18 -26.15 14.40
N GLY A 239 19.05 -26.66 13.54
CA GLY A 239 19.04 -26.42 12.08
C GLY A 239 18.93 -27.71 11.25
N GLU A 240 18.45 -28.80 11.84
CA GLU A 240 18.30 -30.11 11.18
C GLU A 240 17.30 -30.07 10.02
N ILE A 241 17.43 -31.00 9.05
CA ILE A 241 16.63 -31.00 7.81
C ILE A 241 15.14 -31.26 8.05
N GLU A 242 14.82 -32.00 9.11
CA GLU A 242 13.45 -32.34 9.53
C GLU A 242 12.60 -31.09 9.79
N LYS A 243 13.25 -29.99 10.20
CA LYS A 243 12.59 -28.70 10.43
C LYS A 243 12.06 -28.03 9.17
N SER A 244 12.49 -28.47 7.98
CA SER A 244 12.00 -27.89 6.74
C SER A 244 10.74 -28.57 6.20
N PHE A 245 10.15 -29.52 6.93
CA PHE A 245 8.92 -30.21 6.53
C PHE A 245 8.14 -30.72 7.76
N ASP A 246 8.28 -30.05 8.89
CA ASP A 246 7.60 -30.39 10.15
C ASP A 246 6.21 -29.72 10.27
N GLY A 247 5.88 -28.80 9.35
CA GLY A 247 4.63 -28.05 9.36
C GLY A 247 4.62 -26.84 10.29
N ASP A 248 5.75 -26.50 10.93
CA ASP A 248 5.91 -25.29 11.74
C ASP A 248 6.82 -24.27 11.04
N TYR A 249 6.20 -23.30 10.38
CA TYR A 249 6.88 -22.20 9.68
C TYR A 249 7.74 -21.29 10.58
N ASN A 250 7.74 -21.49 11.90
CA ASN A 250 8.62 -20.79 12.84
C ASN A 250 9.91 -21.55 13.16
N THR A 251 9.98 -22.85 12.85
CA THR A 251 11.25 -23.58 12.83
C THR A 251 11.90 -23.43 11.46
N LEU A 252 13.17 -23.83 11.34
CA LEU A 252 13.86 -23.83 10.06
C LEU A 252 15.03 -24.79 10.04
N TYR A 253 15.23 -25.43 8.88
CA TYR A 253 16.53 -25.97 8.49
C TYR A 253 17.51 -24.82 8.29
N HIS A 254 18.76 -25.00 8.74
CA HIS A 254 19.86 -24.08 8.49
C HIS A 254 21.13 -24.85 8.18
N SER A 255 21.87 -24.46 7.15
CA SER A 255 23.20 -24.98 6.89
C SER A 255 24.20 -24.63 7.99
N SER A 256 25.37 -25.27 8.02
CA SER A 256 26.37 -25.00 9.08
C SER A 256 26.77 -23.52 9.16
N TRP A 257 26.92 -22.98 10.38
CA TRP A 257 27.44 -21.62 10.59
C TRP A 257 28.89 -21.45 10.08
N SER A 258 29.63 -22.54 9.86
CA SER A 258 30.99 -22.50 9.33
C SER A 258 30.99 -22.42 7.79
N ASN A 259 30.87 -21.20 7.25
CA ASN A 259 30.71 -20.96 5.81
C ASN A 259 31.95 -20.39 5.09
N GLN A 260 33.15 -20.63 5.61
CA GLN A 260 34.40 -20.04 5.09
C GLN A 260 35.26 -21.00 4.24
N GLY A 261 34.85 -22.28 4.12
CA GLY A 261 35.63 -23.26 3.34
C GLY A 261 35.38 -23.18 1.83
N ASP A 262 36.39 -23.50 1.02
CA ASP A 262 36.39 -23.42 -0.46
C ASP A 262 35.31 -24.29 -1.16
N HIS A 263 34.65 -25.17 -0.41
CA HIS A 263 33.61 -26.10 -0.91
C HIS A 263 32.33 -26.06 -0.06
N TYR A 264 32.05 -24.92 0.57
CA TYR A 264 30.84 -24.77 1.38
C TYR A 264 29.55 -24.87 0.55
N PHE A 265 29.48 -24.15 -0.56
CA PHE A 265 28.47 -24.36 -1.60
C PHE A 265 29.00 -25.28 -2.71
N PRO A 266 28.13 -26.08 -3.37
CA PRO A 266 26.69 -26.11 -3.20
C PRO A 266 26.22 -26.93 -2.00
N ILE A 267 25.09 -26.53 -1.40
CA ILE A 267 24.41 -27.27 -0.34
C ILE A 267 23.26 -28.06 -0.97
N THR A 268 23.13 -29.34 -0.64
CA THR A 268 22.08 -30.19 -1.18
C THR A 268 21.02 -30.52 -0.14
N LEU A 269 19.75 -30.41 -0.52
CA LEU A 269 18.59 -30.83 0.27
C LEU A 269 17.81 -31.87 -0.55
N GLU A 270 17.70 -33.09 -0.04
CA GLU A 270 17.06 -34.22 -0.71
C GLU A 270 15.81 -34.64 0.06
N TYR A 271 14.65 -34.55 -0.57
CA TYR A 271 13.34 -34.94 -0.02
C TYR A 271 12.87 -36.22 -0.69
N PHE A 272 12.46 -37.21 0.10
CA PHE A 272 12.07 -38.55 -0.38
C PHE A 272 10.57 -38.81 -0.23
N PHE A 273 10.00 -39.55 -1.16
CA PHE A 273 8.56 -39.81 -1.24
C PHE A 273 8.26 -41.30 -1.38
N GLU A 274 7.20 -41.75 -0.72
CA GLU A 274 6.74 -43.14 -0.76
C GLU A 274 5.31 -43.22 -1.29
N ASN A 275 5.09 -44.06 -2.31
CA ASN A 275 3.76 -44.37 -2.85
C ASN A 275 2.93 -43.15 -3.29
N GLN A 276 3.59 -42.10 -3.79
CA GLN A 276 2.93 -40.88 -4.28
C GLN A 276 2.61 -40.97 -5.78
N GLU A 277 1.50 -40.36 -6.20
CA GLU A 277 1.04 -40.39 -7.60
C GLU A 277 1.84 -39.43 -8.49
N SER A 278 1.91 -38.16 -8.08
CA SER A 278 2.62 -37.12 -8.80
C SER A 278 3.05 -35.98 -7.87
N ILE A 279 3.97 -35.15 -8.35
CA ILE A 279 4.24 -33.79 -7.86
C ILE A 279 4.18 -32.86 -9.06
N ASP A 280 3.36 -31.83 -9.00
CA ASP A 280 3.17 -30.81 -10.05
C ASP A 280 3.97 -29.53 -9.75
N TYR A 281 4.05 -29.16 -8.47
CA TYR A 281 4.81 -27.99 -8.03
C TYR A 281 5.30 -28.13 -6.59
N LEU A 282 6.15 -27.19 -6.20
CA LEU A 282 6.67 -27.07 -4.83
C LEU A 282 6.55 -25.63 -4.34
N ILE A 283 6.57 -25.45 -3.02
CA ILE A 283 6.61 -24.13 -2.38
C ILE A 283 7.78 -24.10 -1.39
N TYR A 284 8.68 -23.14 -1.61
CA TYR A 284 9.75 -22.80 -0.68
C TYR A 284 9.28 -21.67 0.24
N TYR A 285 9.30 -21.90 1.54
CA TYR A 285 9.06 -20.90 2.55
C TYR A 285 10.41 -20.49 3.18
N PRO A 286 10.89 -19.25 2.93
CA PRO A 286 12.04 -18.73 3.64
C PRO A 286 11.70 -18.51 5.12
N ARG A 287 12.72 -18.30 5.95
CA ARG A 287 12.54 -17.98 7.37
C ARG A 287 11.64 -16.74 7.56
N ALA A 288 10.80 -16.77 8.59
CA ALA A 288 9.85 -15.69 8.86
C ALA A 288 10.52 -14.37 9.31
N THR A 289 11.72 -14.45 9.91
CA THR A 289 12.46 -13.28 10.41
C THR A 289 13.93 -13.31 10.00
N GLY A 290 14.44 -12.13 9.62
CA GLY A 290 15.80 -11.98 9.06
C GLY A 290 15.87 -12.40 7.58
N TYR A 291 17.08 -12.30 7.00
CA TYR A 291 17.34 -12.68 5.60
C TYR A 291 18.32 -13.84 5.45
N ASN A 292 18.98 -14.21 6.55
CA ASN A 292 20.11 -15.12 6.54
C ASN A 292 19.69 -16.53 6.08
N GLY A 293 20.32 -16.99 5.00
CA GLY A 293 20.08 -18.27 4.35
C GLY A 293 19.01 -18.30 3.27
N HIS A 294 18.36 -17.18 2.93
CA HIS A 294 17.37 -17.18 1.84
C HIS A 294 18.02 -17.66 0.54
N PHE A 295 17.42 -18.66 -0.11
CA PHE A 295 17.96 -19.23 -1.33
C PHE A 295 18.05 -18.16 -2.43
N LYS A 296 19.08 -18.25 -3.25
CA LYS A 296 19.20 -17.52 -4.52
C LYS A 296 19.17 -18.54 -5.65
N GLU A 297 20.27 -18.79 -6.33
CA GLU A 297 20.34 -19.72 -7.45
C GLU A 297 20.33 -21.17 -6.95
N VAL A 298 19.41 -21.99 -7.48
CA VAL A 298 19.19 -23.38 -7.11
C VAL A 298 18.95 -24.22 -8.37
N GLU A 299 19.56 -25.40 -8.42
CA GLU A 299 19.15 -26.43 -9.38
C GLU A 299 18.20 -27.43 -8.69
N ILE A 300 17.10 -27.77 -9.35
CA ILE A 300 16.12 -28.75 -8.88
C ILE A 300 16.27 -30.00 -9.74
N TRP A 301 16.52 -31.12 -9.08
CA TRP A 301 16.69 -32.44 -9.68
C TRP A 301 15.66 -33.41 -9.10
N ALA A 302 15.27 -34.43 -9.86
CA ALA A 302 14.34 -35.44 -9.36
C ALA A 302 14.69 -36.84 -9.85
N SER A 303 14.25 -37.84 -9.08
CA SER A 303 14.19 -39.24 -9.49
C SER A 303 12.76 -39.76 -9.35
N THR A 304 12.36 -40.65 -10.25
CA THR A 304 11.04 -41.27 -10.28
C THR A 304 11.18 -42.79 -10.40
N GLN A 305 10.08 -43.53 -10.20
CA GLN A 305 10.12 -44.99 -10.39
C GLN A 305 10.52 -45.37 -11.82
N ALA A 306 10.14 -44.57 -12.82
CA ALA A 306 10.48 -44.83 -14.22
C ALA A 306 11.92 -44.40 -14.57
N ALA A 307 12.42 -43.37 -13.89
CA ALA A 307 13.77 -42.83 -14.06
C ALA A 307 14.44 -42.66 -12.68
N PRO A 308 15.03 -43.74 -12.13
CA PRO A 308 15.55 -43.74 -10.76
C PRO A 308 16.86 -42.95 -10.59
N ASN A 309 17.54 -42.61 -11.68
CA ASN A 309 18.69 -41.71 -11.65
C ASN A 309 18.23 -40.25 -11.64
N TYR A 310 18.93 -39.39 -10.90
CA TYR A 310 18.63 -37.96 -10.88
C TYR A 310 18.74 -37.33 -12.28
N ALA A 311 17.66 -36.72 -12.72
CA ALA A 311 17.63 -35.83 -13.87
C ALA A 311 17.34 -34.41 -13.41
N LYS A 312 17.98 -33.42 -14.05
CA LYS A 312 17.70 -32.02 -13.77
C LYS A 312 16.31 -31.67 -14.28
N VAL A 313 15.50 -31.10 -13.40
CA VAL A 313 14.12 -30.68 -13.69
C VAL A 313 14.08 -29.21 -14.04
N LYS A 314 14.76 -28.36 -13.26
CA LYS A 314 14.67 -26.90 -13.41
C LYS A 314 15.87 -26.19 -12.79
N ASP A 315 16.29 -25.09 -13.39
CA ASP A 315 17.13 -24.08 -12.74
C ASP A 315 16.20 -22.96 -12.25
N TYR A 316 16.37 -22.49 -11.01
CA TYR A 316 15.50 -21.47 -10.40
C TYR A 316 16.32 -20.50 -9.54
N ASP A 317 16.03 -19.20 -9.64
CA ASP A 317 16.64 -18.18 -8.78
C ASP A 317 15.58 -17.57 -7.86
N PHE A 318 15.68 -17.88 -6.57
CA PHE A 318 14.80 -17.35 -5.51
C PHE A 318 15.18 -15.92 -5.08
N LYS A 319 16.25 -15.34 -5.63
CA LYS A 319 16.73 -13.95 -5.44
C LYS A 319 16.98 -13.55 -3.99
N GLY A 320 17.04 -14.49 -3.06
CA GLY A 320 17.15 -14.22 -1.63
C GLY A 320 15.89 -13.56 -1.04
N SER A 321 14.73 -13.76 -1.67
CA SER A 321 13.45 -13.17 -1.28
C SER A 321 12.98 -13.64 0.10
N SER A 322 12.30 -12.76 0.84
CA SER A 322 11.62 -13.08 2.09
C SER A 322 10.18 -13.57 1.88
N VAL A 323 9.74 -13.72 0.63
CA VAL A 323 8.38 -14.15 0.26
C VAL A 323 8.41 -15.61 -0.19
N ALA A 324 7.41 -16.39 0.22
CA ALA A 324 7.27 -17.77 -0.22
C ALA A 324 7.14 -17.86 -1.75
N ALA A 325 7.88 -18.79 -2.34
CA ALA A 325 7.99 -18.96 -3.78
C ALA A 325 7.39 -20.29 -4.22
N LYS A 326 6.39 -20.22 -5.11
CA LYS A 326 5.76 -21.38 -5.75
C LYS A 326 6.49 -21.68 -7.06
N VAL A 327 7.12 -22.85 -7.16
CA VAL A 327 7.84 -23.29 -8.36
C VAL A 327 7.03 -24.36 -9.08
N ILE A 328 6.42 -23.98 -10.21
CA ILE A 328 5.74 -24.92 -11.11
C ILE A 328 6.77 -25.72 -11.90
N LEU A 329 6.62 -27.05 -11.92
CA LEU A 329 7.46 -27.93 -12.71
C LEU A 329 6.95 -27.96 -14.16
N ASP A 330 7.86 -27.97 -15.12
CA ASP A 330 7.49 -27.94 -16.55
C ASP A 330 6.68 -29.19 -16.97
N LYS A 331 6.87 -30.29 -16.22
CA LYS A 331 6.10 -31.52 -16.31
C LYS A 331 5.91 -32.11 -14.91
N PRO A 332 4.76 -32.76 -14.64
CA PRO A 332 4.56 -33.47 -13.39
C PRO A 332 5.59 -34.59 -13.21
N LEU A 333 6.12 -34.71 -11.99
CA LEU A 333 6.94 -35.85 -11.59
C LEU A 333 6.01 -37.01 -11.27
N ILE A 334 5.84 -37.94 -12.20
CA ILE A 334 4.98 -39.12 -12.01
C ILE A 334 5.70 -40.17 -11.15
N LYS A 335 5.04 -40.64 -10.10
CA LYS A 335 5.59 -41.58 -9.11
C LYS A 335 6.99 -41.17 -8.61
N PRO A 336 7.10 -39.99 -7.97
CA PRO A 336 8.38 -39.46 -7.53
C PRO A 336 8.98 -40.34 -6.44
N LEU A 337 10.30 -40.54 -6.51
CA LEU A 337 11.09 -41.17 -5.45
C LEU A 337 11.78 -40.11 -4.60
N SER A 338 12.34 -39.07 -5.24
CA SER A 338 12.95 -37.96 -4.51
C SER A 338 13.04 -36.69 -5.35
N VAL A 339 13.11 -35.54 -4.67
CA VAL A 339 13.44 -34.23 -5.23
C VAL A 339 14.66 -33.69 -4.49
N LYS A 340 15.68 -33.27 -5.25
CA LYS A 340 16.95 -32.76 -4.74
C LYS A 340 17.14 -31.31 -5.18
N PHE A 341 17.32 -30.42 -4.21
CA PHE A 341 17.74 -29.05 -4.43
C PHE A 341 19.25 -28.97 -4.29
N VAL A 342 19.92 -28.35 -5.25
CA VAL A 342 21.35 -28.01 -5.22
C VAL A 342 21.44 -26.50 -5.11
N VAL A 343 21.47 -26.00 -3.88
CA VAL A 343 21.55 -24.56 -3.58
C VAL A 343 22.96 -24.08 -3.90
N LYS A 344 23.08 -23.19 -4.88
CA LYS A 344 24.37 -22.65 -5.34
C LYS A 344 24.80 -21.43 -4.54
N SER A 345 23.85 -20.62 -4.10
CA SER A 345 24.11 -19.50 -3.21
C SER A 345 22.88 -19.12 -2.39
N GLY A 346 23.08 -18.33 -1.33
CA GLY A 346 22.02 -17.78 -0.50
C GLY A 346 22.49 -16.57 0.30
N HIS A 347 21.55 -15.87 0.95
CA HIS A 347 21.87 -14.65 1.71
C HIS A 347 22.68 -14.94 2.98
N GLY A 348 23.51 -13.99 3.42
CA GLY A 348 24.27 -14.07 4.66
C GLY A 348 25.62 -13.37 4.55
N ASP A 349 26.35 -13.30 5.65
CA ASP A 349 27.75 -12.90 5.68
C ASP A 349 28.66 -14.01 5.12
N GLY A 350 29.94 -13.69 4.85
CA GLY A 350 30.88 -14.63 4.24
C GLY A 350 30.43 -15.07 2.84
N GLN A 351 30.36 -16.39 2.63
CA GLN A 351 29.86 -16.98 1.38
C GLN A 351 28.33 -17.07 1.33
N GLY A 352 27.62 -16.75 2.42
CA GLY A 352 26.17 -16.94 2.56
C GLY A 352 25.80 -18.26 3.25
N PHE A 353 24.49 -18.55 3.33
CA PHE A 353 23.94 -19.79 3.91
C PHE A 353 22.75 -20.31 3.10
N ALA A 354 22.28 -21.51 3.45
CA ALA A 354 21.00 -22.05 2.97
C ALA A 354 20.09 -22.30 4.19
N SER A 355 18.92 -21.67 4.21
CA SER A 355 17.89 -21.88 5.23
C SER A 355 16.52 -22.08 4.59
N CYS A 356 15.68 -22.90 5.23
CA CYS A 356 14.35 -23.23 4.76
C CYS A 356 13.43 -23.43 5.96
N ALA A 357 12.40 -22.60 6.10
CA ALA A 357 11.41 -22.76 7.15
C ALA A 357 10.50 -23.95 6.84
N GLU A 358 9.99 -24.02 5.61
CA GLU A 358 9.16 -25.14 5.17
C GLU A 358 9.37 -25.35 3.66
N MET A 359 9.42 -26.60 3.23
CA MET A 359 9.46 -27.04 1.84
C MET A 359 8.28 -27.97 1.59
N GLU A 360 7.36 -27.54 0.75
CA GLU A 360 6.13 -28.27 0.50
C GLU A 360 6.05 -28.71 -0.96
N PHE A 361 5.38 -29.84 -1.19
CA PHE A 361 5.17 -30.42 -2.52
C PHE A 361 3.69 -30.68 -2.71
N TYR A 362 3.20 -30.45 -3.92
CA TYR A 362 1.77 -30.52 -4.21
C TYR A 362 1.52 -31.19 -5.56
N ARG A 363 0.36 -31.84 -5.65
CA ARG A 363 -0.23 -32.25 -6.92
C ARG A 363 -1.58 -31.57 -7.13
N HIS A 364 -1.92 -31.34 -8.39
CA HIS A 364 -3.21 -30.75 -8.73
C HIS A 364 -4.38 -31.65 -8.34
N ASN A 365 -5.44 -31.05 -7.82
CA ASN A 365 -6.65 -31.78 -7.49
C ASN A 365 -7.49 -32.05 -8.74
N LEU A 366 -7.49 -33.30 -9.21
CA LEU A 366 -8.20 -33.73 -10.42
C LEU A 366 -9.73 -33.70 -10.29
N ASP A 367 -10.27 -33.53 -9.08
CA ASP A 367 -11.71 -33.33 -8.90
C ASP A 367 -12.16 -31.90 -9.23
N ASN A 368 -11.22 -30.97 -9.46
CA ASN A 368 -11.55 -29.62 -9.89
C ASN A 368 -12.13 -29.64 -11.31
N PHE A 369 -13.11 -28.77 -11.56
CA PHE A 369 -13.72 -28.63 -12.87
C PHE A 369 -12.70 -28.10 -13.89
N ASP A 370 -12.62 -28.70 -15.07
CA ASP A 370 -11.75 -28.22 -16.15
C ASP A 370 -12.39 -26.99 -16.84
N PRO A 371 -11.86 -25.76 -16.63
CA PRO A 371 -12.42 -24.56 -17.23
C PRO A 371 -12.28 -24.54 -18.75
N LEU A 372 -11.34 -25.30 -19.34
CA LEU A 372 -11.15 -25.34 -20.78
C LEU A 372 -12.30 -26.05 -21.50
N THR A 373 -13.24 -26.67 -20.77
CA THR A 373 -14.49 -27.14 -21.38
C THR A 373 -15.39 -25.99 -21.84
N LEU A 374 -15.29 -24.81 -21.20
CA LEU A 374 -16.14 -23.64 -21.46
C LEU A 374 -15.38 -22.46 -22.07
N PHE A 375 -14.15 -22.23 -21.62
CA PHE A 375 -13.38 -21.01 -21.92
C PHE A 375 -12.30 -21.24 -22.96
N THR A 376 -11.89 -20.19 -23.66
CA THR A 376 -10.84 -20.24 -24.70
C THR A 376 -9.46 -20.54 -24.14
N ASP A 377 -9.20 -20.10 -22.91
CA ASP A 377 -7.96 -20.30 -22.16
C ASP A 377 -8.22 -20.36 -20.65
N LEU A 378 -7.17 -20.61 -19.85
CA LEU A 378 -7.26 -20.70 -18.40
C LEU A 378 -7.57 -19.36 -17.70
N THR A 379 -7.51 -18.23 -18.41
CA THR A 379 -7.89 -16.93 -17.83
C THR A 379 -9.40 -16.83 -17.61
N CYS A 380 -10.18 -17.72 -18.22
CA CYS A 380 -11.64 -17.72 -18.13
C CYS A 380 -12.25 -16.36 -18.51
N SER A 381 -11.59 -15.61 -19.40
CA SER A 381 -11.98 -14.26 -19.81
C SER A 381 -12.92 -14.22 -21.01
N GLU A 382 -13.02 -15.33 -21.75
CA GLU A 382 -13.82 -15.47 -22.95
C GLU A 382 -14.32 -16.91 -23.12
N LEU A 383 -15.56 -17.07 -23.59
CA LEU A 383 -16.16 -18.37 -23.87
C LEU A 383 -15.72 -18.92 -25.22
N LYS A 384 -15.66 -20.25 -25.31
CA LYS A 384 -15.52 -20.92 -26.61
C LYS A 384 -16.72 -20.60 -27.51
N PRO A 385 -16.50 -20.46 -28.82
CA PRO A 385 -17.61 -20.28 -29.77
C PRO A 385 -18.62 -21.44 -29.67
N GLY A 386 -19.90 -21.10 -29.59
CA GLY A 386 -21.01 -22.07 -29.60
C GLY A 386 -21.47 -22.57 -28.24
N VAL A 387 -20.83 -22.16 -27.12
CA VAL A 387 -21.33 -22.48 -25.78
C VAL A 387 -22.71 -21.86 -25.56
N SER A 388 -23.70 -22.70 -25.30
CA SER A 388 -25.11 -22.33 -25.10
C SER A 388 -25.47 -22.11 -23.62
N LEU A 389 -26.56 -21.39 -23.34
CA LEU A 389 -27.08 -21.24 -21.98
C LEU A 389 -27.48 -22.58 -21.33
N GLU A 390 -27.94 -23.55 -22.12
CA GLU A 390 -28.30 -24.89 -21.63
C GLU A 390 -27.07 -25.68 -21.17
N GLU A 391 -25.92 -25.50 -21.83
CA GLU A 391 -24.65 -26.09 -21.40
C GLU A 391 -24.15 -25.42 -20.13
N ILE A 392 -24.22 -24.08 -20.06
CA ILE A 392 -23.84 -23.30 -18.87
C ILE A 392 -24.67 -23.73 -17.66
N GLU A 393 -25.99 -23.91 -17.79
CA GLU A 393 -26.86 -24.33 -16.68
C GLU A 393 -26.44 -25.66 -16.06
N LYS A 394 -25.90 -26.58 -16.87
CA LYS A 394 -25.45 -27.91 -16.45
C LYS A 394 -24.07 -27.93 -15.80
N VAL A 395 -23.34 -26.82 -15.83
CA VAL A 395 -22.01 -26.72 -15.20
C VAL A 395 -22.18 -26.86 -13.68
N PRO A 396 -21.56 -27.87 -13.05
CA PRO A 396 -21.73 -28.11 -11.61
C PRO A 396 -20.99 -27.08 -10.75
N ASN A 397 -19.87 -26.54 -11.25
CA ASN A 397 -19.07 -25.53 -10.56
C ASN A 397 -19.75 -24.15 -10.64
N ASN A 398 -20.09 -23.57 -9.49
CA ASN A 398 -20.87 -22.35 -9.44
C ASN A 398 -20.07 -21.13 -9.93
N LEU A 399 -18.79 -21.05 -9.57
CA LEU A 399 -17.92 -19.95 -9.99
C LEU A 399 -17.80 -19.89 -11.52
N TYR A 400 -17.41 -20.98 -12.17
CA TYR A 400 -17.26 -21.03 -13.62
C TYR A 400 -18.60 -20.86 -14.35
N ARG A 401 -19.69 -21.45 -13.82
CA ARG A 401 -21.04 -21.25 -14.38
C ARG A 401 -21.44 -19.78 -14.36
N ASN A 402 -21.21 -19.08 -13.25
CA ASN A 402 -21.57 -17.66 -13.13
C ASN A 402 -20.73 -16.79 -14.08
N ILE A 403 -19.41 -17.03 -14.14
CA ILE A 403 -18.54 -16.33 -15.10
C ILE A 403 -19.05 -16.54 -16.53
N ALA A 404 -19.29 -17.79 -16.92
CA ALA A 404 -19.80 -18.14 -18.24
C ALA A 404 -21.15 -17.47 -18.54
N TYR A 405 -22.09 -17.50 -17.60
CA TYR A 405 -23.40 -16.88 -17.77
C TYR A 405 -23.30 -15.38 -18.07
N TYR A 406 -22.53 -14.63 -17.28
CA TYR A 406 -22.40 -13.19 -17.45
C TYR A 406 -21.56 -12.81 -18.68
N LEU A 407 -20.57 -13.62 -19.07
CA LEU A 407 -19.86 -13.45 -20.35
C LEU A 407 -20.79 -13.69 -21.54
N HIS A 408 -21.58 -14.77 -21.51
CA HIS A 408 -22.56 -15.08 -22.56
C HIS A 408 -23.61 -13.96 -22.70
N LYS A 409 -23.99 -13.29 -21.61
CA LYS A 409 -24.94 -12.16 -21.63
C LYS A 409 -24.30 -10.83 -22.02
N GLY A 410 -22.98 -10.74 -22.08
CA GLY A 410 -22.26 -9.48 -22.33
C GLY A 410 -22.35 -8.48 -21.17
N SER A 411 -22.67 -8.95 -19.95
CA SER A 411 -22.84 -8.13 -18.75
C SER A 411 -21.81 -8.42 -17.65
N TYR A 412 -20.77 -9.20 -17.96
CA TYR A 412 -19.63 -9.42 -17.07
C TYR A 412 -18.86 -8.10 -16.83
N PRO A 413 -18.50 -7.74 -15.58
CA PRO A 413 -17.84 -6.47 -15.29
C PRO A 413 -16.33 -6.52 -15.63
N HIS A 414 -16.00 -6.36 -16.91
CA HIS A 414 -14.64 -6.52 -17.44
C HIS A 414 -13.62 -5.52 -16.88
N GLU A 415 -13.95 -4.22 -16.82
CA GLU A 415 -13.02 -3.08 -16.69
C GLU A 415 -11.89 -3.28 -15.65
N PHE A 416 -12.22 -3.82 -14.48
CA PHE A 416 -11.26 -4.06 -13.39
C PHE A 416 -10.99 -5.53 -13.11
N ARG A 417 -11.92 -6.43 -13.48
CA ARG A 417 -11.75 -7.87 -13.25
C ARG A 417 -10.80 -8.51 -14.24
N ILE A 418 -10.80 -8.09 -15.51
CA ILE A 418 -9.99 -8.69 -16.58
C ILE A 418 -9.13 -7.60 -17.20
N GLN A 419 -7.82 -7.66 -16.96
CA GLN A 419 -6.88 -6.63 -17.41
C GLN A 419 -5.58 -7.24 -17.92
N ASN A 420 -4.86 -6.48 -18.74
CA ASN A 420 -3.50 -6.82 -19.17
C ASN A 420 -2.50 -5.96 -18.39
N TYR A 421 -1.59 -6.62 -17.67
CA TYR A 421 -0.57 -5.95 -16.86
C TYR A 421 0.76 -6.00 -17.58
N ARG A 422 1.39 -4.84 -17.76
CA ARG A 422 2.74 -4.75 -18.31
C ARG A 422 3.80 -4.85 -17.22
N ALA A 423 5.00 -5.25 -17.62
CA ALA A 423 6.17 -5.18 -16.77
C ALA A 423 6.62 -3.74 -16.51
N TRP A 424 7.27 -3.57 -15.36
CA TRP A 424 7.94 -2.34 -14.94
C TRP A 424 9.39 -2.64 -14.53
N PRO A 425 10.34 -1.71 -14.65
CA PRO A 425 11.65 -1.90 -14.03
C PRO A 425 11.52 -1.81 -12.51
N HIS A 426 12.44 -2.45 -11.78
CA HIS A 426 12.52 -2.21 -10.34
C HIS A 426 13.02 -0.77 -10.10
N PRO A 427 12.37 0.04 -9.26
CA PRO A 427 12.74 1.45 -9.07
C PRO A 427 14.17 1.64 -8.51
N ASP A 428 14.74 0.63 -7.87
CA ASP A 428 16.14 0.64 -7.39
C ASP A 428 17.15 0.78 -8.53
N ASP A 429 16.92 0.11 -9.66
CA ASP A 429 17.85 0.09 -10.79
C ASP A 429 18.00 1.51 -11.38
N TRP A 430 16.87 2.19 -11.53
CA TRP A 430 16.84 3.57 -11.99
C TRP A 430 17.40 4.53 -10.93
N ALA A 431 17.05 4.37 -9.66
CA ALA A 431 17.51 5.24 -8.58
C ALA A 431 19.04 5.18 -8.41
N GLY A 432 19.61 3.97 -8.41
CA GLY A 432 21.05 3.75 -8.28
C GLY A 432 21.84 4.42 -9.42
N THR A 433 21.39 4.27 -10.66
CA THR A 433 22.06 4.87 -11.83
C THR A 433 21.90 6.39 -11.92
N ASN A 434 20.90 6.96 -11.25
CA ASN A 434 20.62 8.40 -11.25
C ASN A 434 21.01 9.10 -9.94
N LYS A 435 21.59 8.38 -8.98
CA LYS A 435 21.97 8.90 -7.65
C LYS A 435 20.78 9.50 -6.89
N THR A 436 19.57 8.95 -7.03
CA THR A 436 18.34 9.47 -6.39
C THR A 436 17.79 8.51 -5.33
N SER A 437 16.62 8.83 -4.74
CA SER A 437 15.80 7.85 -4.03
C SER A 437 14.96 7.01 -4.99
N THR A 438 14.29 6.00 -4.45
CA THR A 438 13.46 5.05 -5.20
C THR A 438 12.03 5.59 -5.39
N LEU A 439 11.48 5.40 -6.58
CA LEU A 439 10.08 5.69 -6.93
C LEU A 439 9.17 4.49 -6.64
N SER A 440 7.90 4.53 -7.06
CA SER A 440 6.88 3.54 -6.70
C SER A 440 7.21 2.10 -7.13
N LEU A 441 6.71 1.15 -6.33
CA LEU A 441 6.55 -0.28 -6.68
C LEU A 441 5.10 -0.61 -7.09
N LEU A 442 4.18 0.35 -7.04
CA LEU A 442 2.72 0.13 -7.09
C LEU A 442 2.09 0.56 -8.42
N ASP A 443 2.86 0.53 -9.51
CA ASP A 443 2.46 1.06 -10.82
C ASP A 443 1.33 0.28 -11.53
N ASN A 444 0.99 -0.92 -11.05
CA ASN A 444 -0.05 -1.81 -11.57
C ASN A 444 -1.20 -2.02 -10.54
N PRO A 445 -2.04 -1.02 -10.26
CA PRO A 445 -3.24 -1.21 -9.45
C PRO A 445 -4.23 -2.14 -10.17
N THR A 446 -4.98 -2.91 -9.40
CA THR A 446 -6.01 -3.81 -9.96
C THR A 446 -7.40 -3.18 -9.97
N GLY A 447 -7.67 -2.26 -9.03
CA GLY A 447 -9.04 -1.83 -8.74
C GLY A 447 -9.86 -2.90 -8.01
N ILE A 448 -9.22 -3.93 -7.46
CA ILE A 448 -9.84 -4.94 -6.62
C ILE A 448 -9.41 -4.70 -5.18
N SER A 449 -10.39 -4.77 -4.26
CA SER A 449 -10.16 -4.80 -2.81
C SER A 449 -10.64 -6.12 -2.22
N VAL A 450 -10.04 -6.46 -1.08
CA VAL A 450 -10.34 -7.67 -0.31
C VAL A 450 -10.42 -7.34 1.16
N ASP A 451 -11.17 -8.15 1.90
CA ASP A 451 -11.12 -8.22 3.35
C ASP A 451 -10.16 -9.31 3.83
N GLU A 452 -9.77 -9.24 5.10
CA GLU A 452 -9.03 -10.33 5.73
C GLU A 452 -9.88 -11.60 5.71
N ASN A 453 -9.25 -12.74 5.46
CA ASN A 453 -9.87 -14.04 5.28
C ASN A 453 -10.70 -14.22 4.01
N ASP A 454 -10.74 -13.25 3.10
CA ASP A 454 -11.33 -13.50 1.77
C ASP A 454 -10.58 -14.62 1.04
N GLU A 455 -11.33 -15.42 0.29
CA GLU A 455 -10.78 -16.35 -0.70
C GLU A 455 -10.71 -15.63 -2.05
N LEU A 456 -9.51 -15.24 -2.44
CA LEU A 456 -9.25 -14.59 -3.72
C LEU A 456 -8.90 -15.63 -4.78
N ILE A 457 -9.74 -15.73 -5.82
CA ILE A 457 -9.50 -16.56 -7.00
C ILE A 457 -9.02 -15.65 -8.13
N VAL A 458 -7.82 -15.95 -8.63
CA VAL A 458 -7.16 -15.20 -9.70
C VAL A 458 -6.75 -16.17 -10.81
N PHE A 459 -7.21 -15.91 -12.03
CA PHE A 459 -6.75 -16.64 -13.20
C PHE A 459 -5.69 -15.83 -13.95
N VAL A 460 -4.52 -16.42 -14.16
CA VAL A 460 -3.37 -15.77 -14.76
C VAL A 460 -3.10 -16.42 -16.11
N GLY A 461 -2.97 -15.60 -17.17
CA GLY A 461 -2.60 -16.06 -18.50
C GLY A 461 -1.12 -16.45 -18.58
N SER A 462 -0.63 -16.68 -19.80
CA SER A 462 0.78 -16.95 -20.04
C SER A 462 1.64 -15.82 -19.45
N THR A 463 2.52 -16.15 -18.51
CA THR A 463 3.52 -15.21 -17.99
C THR A 463 4.77 -15.21 -18.84
N GLY A 464 5.01 -16.25 -19.66
CA GLY A 464 6.22 -16.36 -20.47
C GLY A 464 7.46 -16.67 -19.64
N GLY A 465 7.27 -17.28 -18.45
CA GLY A 465 8.33 -17.61 -17.51
C GLY A 465 8.69 -16.50 -16.54
N TYR A 466 8.08 -15.31 -16.66
CA TYR A 466 8.28 -14.23 -15.69
C TYR A 466 7.54 -14.51 -14.38
N GLU A 467 8.14 -14.05 -13.28
CA GLU A 467 7.56 -14.11 -11.94
C GLU A 467 6.59 -12.94 -11.74
N LEU A 468 5.41 -13.26 -11.22
CA LEU A 468 4.42 -12.26 -10.83
C LEU A 468 4.00 -12.51 -9.39
N GLY A 469 3.60 -11.43 -8.73
CA GLY A 469 2.97 -11.53 -7.41
C GLY A 469 1.87 -10.50 -7.24
N LEU A 470 1.24 -10.55 -6.08
CA LEU A 470 0.31 -9.54 -5.61
C LEU A 470 0.86 -8.90 -4.34
N LYS A 471 0.64 -7.61 -4.19
CA LYS A 471 0.70 -6.91 -2.90
C LYS A 471 -0.71 -6.47 -2.53
N VAL A 472 -1.13 -6.80 -1.31
CA VAL A 472 -2.39 -6.31 -0.71
C VAL A 472 -2.04 -5.24 0.31
N GLN A 473 -2.30 -3.97 -0.01
CA GLN A 473 -1.91 -2.82 0.80
C GLN A 473 -3.07 -2.31 1.66
N ASN A 474 -2.86 -2.23 2.97
CA ASN A 474 -3.77 -1.56 3.89
C ASN A 474 -3.16 -0.26 4.42
N LEU A 475 -3.60 0.89 3.91
CA LEU A 475 -3.19 2.18 4.43
C LEU A 475 -3.99 2.63 5.66
N ASN A 476 -5.09 1.94 6.01
CA ASN A 476 -5.85 2.23 7.22
C ASN A 476 -5.04 1.81 8.46
N LYS A 477 -4.23 2.74 8.96
CA LYS A 477 -3.42 2.57 10.17
C LYS A 477 -3.43 3.87 10.98
N PRO A 478 -4.51 4.18 11.72
CA PRO A 478 -4.56 5.34 12.60
C PRO A 478 -3.35 5.33 13.56
N GLY A 479 -2.69 6.48 13.73
CA GLY A 479 -1.45 6.59 14.48
C GLY A 479 -0.21 5.97 13.81
N GLY A 480 -0.27 5.56 12.54
CA GLY A 480 0.86 5.00 11.80
C GLY A 480 0.90 5.34 10.29
N ASP A 481 1.92 4.80 9.60
CA ASP A 481 2.17 5.01 8.15
C ASP A 481 1.16 4.22 7.29
N GLY A 482 1.03 2.92 7.57
CA GLY A 482 0.19 2.01 6.80
C GLY A 482 0.92 1.30 5.64
N TYR A 483 1.97 1.87 5.05
CA TYR A 483 2.66 1.26 3.90
C TYR A 483 3.23 -0.13 4.17
N GLY A 484 3.80 -0.34 5.35
CA GLY A 484 4.30 -1.66 5.80
C GLY A 484 3.19 -2.63 6.23
N ASN A 485 1.94 -2.19 6.34
CA ASN A 485 0.78 -3.04 6.64
C ASN A 485 0.27 -3.67 5.34
N ALA A 486 1.00 -4.67 4.86
CA ALA A 486 0.72 -5.34 3.59
C ALA A 486 1.06 -6.83 3.63
N SER A 487 0.43 -7.60 2.76
CA SER A 487 0.82 -8.99 2.47
C SER A 487 1.18 -9.17 1.00
N TYR A 488 1.98 -10.20 0.75
CA TYR A 488 2.52 -10.53 -0.57
C TYR A 488 2.18 -11.96 -0.96
N TYR A 489 1.81 -12.18 -2.21
CA TYR A 489 1.44 -13.50 -2.72
C TYR A 489 2.12 -13.76 -4.05
N SER A 490 2.65 -14.96 -4.26
CA SER A 490 3.18 -15.38 -5.56
C SER A 490 2.03 -15.81 -6.47
N LEU A 491 2.14 -15.51 -7.77
CA LEU A 491 1.21 -15.93 -8.81
C LEU A 491 1.86 -16.92 -9.77
N SER A 492 1.09 -17.91 -10.21
CA SER A 492 1.45 -18.86 -11.26
C SER A 492 0.47 -18.79 -12.42
N GLU A 493 0.89 -19.18 -13.64
CA GLU A 493 -0.03 -19.39 -14.77
C GLU A 493 -1.20 -20.30 -14.37
N GLY A 494 -2.40 -19.98 -14.86
CA GLY A 494 -3.63 -20.72 -14.56
C GLY A 494 -4.32 -20.26 -13.27
N VAL A 495 -4.87 -21.22 -12.52
CA VAL A 495 -5.75 -20.96 -11.36
C VAL A 495 -4.93 -20.72 -10.09
N ASN A 496 -5.17 -19.59 -9.43
CA ASN A 496 -4.58 -19.26 -8.13
C ASN A 496 -5.71 -19.06 -7.11
N LYS A 497 -5.69 -19.88 -6.06
CA LYS A 497 -6.58 -19.75 -4.90
C LYS A 497 -5.76 -19.24 -3.72
N LEU A 498 -6.07 -18.04 -3.26
CA LEU A 498 -5.29 -17.34 -2.24
C LEU A 498 -6.18 -16.97 -1.05
N LYS A 499 -5.74 -17.30 0.16
CA LYS A 499 -6.38 -16.85 1.39
C LYS A 499 -5.78 -15.50 1.81
N MET A 500 -6.60 -14.46 1.88
CA MET A 500 -6.14 -13.11 2.21
C MET A 500 -5.82 -12.99 3.71
N ARG A 501 -4.58 -12.61 4.02
CA ARG A 501 -4.06 -12.38 5.38
C ARG A 501 -4.34 -10.99 5.94
N ASN A 502 -4.74 -10.06 5.08
CA ASN A 502 -5.12 -8.71 5.47
C ASN A 502 -6.09 -8.13 4.43
N ARG A 503 -6.92 -7.18 4.87
CA ARG A 503 -7.72 -6.35 3.96
C ARG A 503 -6.86 -5.37 3.16
N GLY A 504 -7.38 -4.83 2.07
CA GLY A 504 -6.77 -3.70 1.36
C GLY A 504 -6.89 -3.75 -0.17
N LEU A 505 -6.21 -2.81 -0.83
CA LEU A 505 -6.14 -2.71 -2.29
C LEU A 505 -5.08 -3.64 -2.87
N ILE A 506 -5.38 -4.30 -3.99
CA ILE A 506 -4.47 -5.24 -4.64
C ILE A 506 -3.68 -4.56 -5.77
N TYR A 507 -2.37 -4.81 -5.80
CA TYR A 507 -1.45 -4.40 -6.86
C TYR A 507 -0.73 -5.62 -7.45
N VAL A 508 -0.57 -5.67 -8.77
CA VAL A 508 0.23 -6.71 -9.44
C VAL A 508 1.70 -6.32 -9.43
N PHE A 509 2.51 -7.13 -8.77
CA PHE A 509 3.96 -6.98 -8.74
C PHE A 509 4.54 -7.73 -9.94
N TYR A 510 4.87 -6.97 -10.98
CA TYR A 510 5.49 -7.48 -12.20
C TYR A 510 6.66 -6.58 -12.59
N HIS A 511 7.81 -6.84 -11.94
CA HIS A 511 9.03 -6.06 -12.11
C HIS A 511 10.13 -6.92 -12.72
N THR A 512 10.73 -6.48 -13.82
CA THR A 512 11.83 -7.18 -14.49
C THR A 512 12.77 -6.20 -15.21
N PRO A 513 14.09 -6.48 -15.28
CA PRO A 513 15.05 -5.59 -15.97
C PRO A 513 14.74 -5.35 -17.45
N ASP A 514 14.16 -6.34 -18.13
CA ASP A 514 13.77 -6.32 -19.55
C ASP A 514 12.31 -5.92 -19.77
N TYR A 515 11.76 -5.08 -18.88
CA TYR A 515 10.35 -4.67 -18.84
C TYR A 515 9.80 -4.11 -20.17
N GLN A 516 10.67 -3.61 -21.06
CA GLN A 516 10.28 -3.06 -22.35
C GLN A 516 9.87 -4.14 -23.35
N SER A 517 10.47 -5.33 -23.25
CA SER A 517 10.21 -6.47 -24.13
C SER A 517 9.37 -7.56 -23.48
N ALA A 518 9.27 -7.57 -22.15
CA ALA A 518 8.48 -8.53 -21.41
C ALA A 518 6.98 -8.46 -21.83
N PRO A 519 6.29 -9.61 -21.99
CA PRO A 519 4.92 -9.64 -22.47
C PRO A 519 3.96 -9.03 -21.44
N GLN A 520 2.86 -8.46 -21.92
CA GLN A 520 1.74 -8.15 -21.03
C GLN A 520 1.07 -9.45 -20.59
N VAL A 521 0.71 -9.55 -19.31
CA VAL A 521 0.06 -10.73 -18.75
C VAL A 521 -1.42 -10.41 -18.52
N LYS A 522 -2.31 -11.18 -19.15
CA LYS A 522 -3.75 -11.10 -18.90
C LYS A 522 -4.05 -11.74 -17.54
N ILE A 523 -4.67 -11.00 -16.64
CA ILE A 523 -5.07 -11.50 -15.32
C ILE A 523 -6.55 -11.23 -15.11
N HIS A 524 -7.26 -12.23 -14.59
CA HIS A 524 -8.67 -12.21 -14.28
C HIS A 524 -8.89 -12.43 -12.76
N PHE A 525 -9.29 -11.38 -12.05
CA PHE A 525 -9.72 -11.42 -10.65
C PHE A 525 -11.20 -11.83 -10.57
N ALA A 526 -11.44 -13.13 -10.40
CA ALA A 526 -12.78 -13.71 -10.40
C ALA A 526 -13.55 -13.38 -9.11
N THR A 527 -12.88 -13.41 -7.96
CA THR A 527 -13.48 -13.00 -6.68
C THR A 527 -12.87 -11.68 -6.18
N GLY A 528 -13.22 -11.25 -4.97
CA GLY A 528 -12.89 -9.94 -4.45
C GLY A 528 -13.86 -8.85 -4.93
N LYS A 529 -13.79 -7.70 -4.27
CA LYS A 529 -14.71 -6.58 -4.50
C LYS A 529 -14.12 -5.62 -5.51
N VAL A 530 -14.90 -5.21 -6.51
CA VAL A 530 -14.47 -4.18 -7.46
C VAL A 530 -14.54 -2.83 -6.76
N ASN A 531 -13.38 -2.27 -6.42
CA ASN A 531 -13.24 -0.89 -5.94
C ASN A 531 -13.11 0.11 -7.11
N GLY A 532 -12.45 -0.32 -8.18
CA GLY A 532 -12.02 0.54 -9.27
C GLY A 532 -10.82 1.43 -8.91
N TYR A 533 -10.36 2.17 -9.91
CA TYR A 533 -9.37 3.23 -9.80
C TYR A 533 -9.58 4.24 -10.93
N PHE A 534 -8.96 5.41 -10.86
CA PHE A 534 -8.92 6.36 -11.96
C PHE A 534 -7.51 6.47 -12.53
N ASP A 535 -7.31 6.27 -13.83
CA ASP A 535 -6.03 6.49 -14.52
C ASP A 535 -6.24 7.47 -15.68
N SER A 536 -5.59 8.63 -15.63
CA SER A 536 -5.74 9.69 -16.63
C SER A 536 -5.24 9.30 -18.02
N GLN A 537 -4.46 8.22 -18.14
CA GLN A 537 -3.99 7.66 -19.41
C GLN A 537 -4.95 6.62 -20.00
N LYS A 538 -5.88 6.09 -19.20
CA LYS A 538 -6.85 5.04 -19.59
C LYS A 538 -8.28 5.57 -19.66
N HIS A 539 -8.68 6.40 -18.69
CA HIS A 539 -10.06 6.86 -18.47
C HIS A 539 -10.26 8.30 -18.92
N GLN A 540 -11.51 8.65 -19.25
CA GLN A 540 -11.90 10.03 -19.54
C GLN A 540 -12.21 10.77 -18.23
N ALA A 541 -12.10 12.11 -18.25
CA ALA A 541 -12.44 12.93 -17.08
C ALA A 541 -13.86 12.67 -16.55
N SER A 542 -14.81 12.38 -17.45
CA SER A 542 -16.20 12.05 -17.13
C SER A 542 -16.37 10.75 -16.34
N ASP A 543 -15.40 9.84 -16.38
CA ASP A 543 -15.46 8.57 -15.66
C ASP A 543 -15.12 8.71 -14.17
N TRP A 544 -14.50 9.83 -13.78
CA TRP A 544 -14.05 10.08 -12.40
C TRP A 544 -15.16 9.84 -11.37
N GLN A 545 -16.31 10.52 -11.54
CA GLN A 545 -17.43 10.40 -10.60
C GLN A 545 -17.98 8.97 -10.58
N LYS A 546 -18.11 8.32 -11.74
CA LYS A 546 -18.62 6.96 -11.85
C LYS A 546 -17.78 6.00 -10.99
N TYR A 547 -16.46 6.02 -11.13
CA TYR A 547 -15.58 5.12 -10.38
C TYR A 547 -15.46 5.50 -8.91
N LEU A 548 -15.35 6.79 -8.59
CA LEU A 548 -15.25 7.25 -7.21
C LEU A 548 -16.51 6.91 -6.39
N HIS A 549 -17.70 7.02 -6.98
CA HIS A 549 -18.95 6.66 -6.28
C HIS A 549 -19.14 5.14 -6.16
N ALA A 550 -18.65 4.36 -7.13
CA ALA A 550 -18.69 2.91 -7.10
C ALA A 550 -17.67 2.28 -6.13
N ALA A 551 -16.64 3.02 -5.72
CA ALA A 551 -15.63 2.55 -4.79
C ALA A 551 -16.22 2.09 -3.45
N VAL A 552 -15.79 0.91 -3.02
CA VAL A 552 -16.27 0.20 -1.82
C VAL A 552 -15.21 0.10 -0.72
N ASP A 553 -13.95 0.32 -1.04
CA ASP A 553 -12.85 0.40 -0.08
C ASP A 553 -12.71 1.83 0.47
N GLU A 554 -12.11 1.93 1.65
CA GLU A 554 -11.83 3.20 2.32
C GLU A 554 -10.81 4.04 1.55
N TYR A 555 -10.00 3.42 0.69
CA TYR A 555 -8.98 4.04 -0.14
C TYR A 555 -9.26 3.89 -1.62
N PHE A 556 -8.77 4.85 -2.39
CA PHE A 556 -8.93 4.89 -3.84
C PHE A 556 -7.63 5.29 -4.52
N ASP A 557 -7.32 4.61 -5.63
CA ASP A 557 -6.14 4.91 -6.44
C ASP A 557 -6.46 5.91 -7.55
N VAL A 558 -5.60 6.93 -7.69
CA VAL A 558 -5.66 7.94 -8.76
C VAL A 558 -4.30 8.04 -9.43
N LEU A 559 -4.23 7.73 -10.72
CA LEU A 559 -3.01 7.58 -11.48
C LEU A 559 -2.93 8.62 -12.60
N GLY A 560 -1.75 9.22 -12.69
CA GLY A 560 -1.32 10.06 -13.80
C GLY A 560 -0.25 9.35 -14.62
N LYS A 561 0.42 10.12 -15.48
CA LYS A 561 1.61 9.67 -16.23
C LYS A 561 2.85 9.55 -15.35
N HIS A 562 2.96 10.39 -14.32
CA HIS A 562 4.14 10.56 -13.49
C HIS A 562 3.86 10.40 -11.99
N ALA A 563 2.62 10.58 -11.55
CA ALA A 563 2.20 10.49 -10.16
C ALA A 563 1.13 9.40 -9.94
N HIS A 564 1.09 8.87 -8.72
CA HIS A 564 0.07 7.94 -8.23
C HIS A 564 -0.31 8.36 -6.81
N LEU A 565 -1.59 8.61 -6.59
CA LEU A 565 -2.18 9.01 -5.31
C LEU A 565 -2.99 7.86 -4.72
N THR A 566 -2.81 7.56 -3.43
CA THR A 566 -3.74 6.71 -2.66
C THR A 566 -4.15 7.41 -1.38
N PHE A 567 -5.35 7.98 -1.39
CA PHE A 567 -5.97 8.65 -0.25
C PHE A 567 -7.36 8.07 0.01
N SER A 568 -7.97 8.48 1.13
CA SER A 568 -9.31 8.01 1.46
C SER A 568 -10.33 8.37 0.38
N THR A 569 -11.14 7.39 -0.02
CA THR A 569 -12.31 7.54 -0.89
C THR A 569 -13.22 8.66 -0.39
N ALA A 570 -13.44 8.76 0.93
CA ALA A 570 -14.26 9.81 1.52
C ALA A 570 -13.63 11.21 1.33
N HIS A 571 -12.31 11.33 1.47
CA HIS A 571 -11.64 12.61 1.26
C HIS A 571 -11.63 13.03 -0.21
N PHE A 572 -11.45 12.08 -1.15
CA PHE A 572 -11.64 12.39 -2.57
C PHE A 572 -13.07 12.85 -2.88
N LYS A 573 -14.10 12.21 -2.29
CA LYS A 573 -15.50 12.64 -2.43
C LYS A 573 -15.73 14.04 -1.85
N THR A 574 -14.99 14.47 -0.85
CA THR A 574 -15.12 15.79 -0.22
C THR A 574 -14.38 16.89 -0.99
N TYR A 575 -13.09 16.69 -1.30
CA TYR A 575 -12.23 17.76 -1.83
C TYR A 575 -12.02 17.69 -3.33
N ALA A 576 -12.26 16.51 -3.93
CA ALA A 576 -11.95 16.23 -5.33
C ALA A 576 -13.15 15.72 -6.16
N ALA A 577 -14.39 15.92 -5.69
CA ALA A 577 -15.59 15.26 -6.24
C ALA A 577 -15.76 15.39 -7.76
N ASN A 578 -15.38 16.55 -8.32
CA ASN A 578 -15.66 16.93 -9.71
C ASN A 578 -14.40 17.25 -10.53
N ASN A 579 -13.22 17.13 -9.93
CA ASN A 579 -11.96 17.63 -10.48
C ASN A 579 -10.79 16.64 -10.29
N GLY A 580 -11.08 15.35 -10.10
CA GLY A 580 -10.04 14.33 -9.90
C GLY A 580 -8.99 14.28 -11.02
N LYS A 581 -9.40 14.49 -12.28
CA LYS A 581 -8.44 14.59 -13.40
C LYS A 581 -7.52 15.81 -13.24
N GLN A 582 -8.07 16.98 -12.95
CA GLN A 582 -7.29 18.20 -12.75
C GLN A 582 -6.33 18.09 -11.56
N LEU A 583 -6.77 17.39 -10.50
CA LEU A 583 -5.93 17.09 -9.34
C LEU A 583 -4.73 16.23 -9.72
N ILE A 584 -4.96 15.08 -10.37
CA ILE A 584 -3.85 14.19 -10.76
C ILE A 584 -2.94 14.82 -11.83
N ASP A 585 -3.50 15.61 -12.75
CA ASP A 585 -2.71 16.38 -13.73
C ASP A 585 -1.78 17.39 -13.02
N ALA A 586 -2.20 17.98 -11.89
CA ALA A 586 -1.36 18.88 -11.11
C ALA A 586 -0.20 18.17 -10.41
N TYR A 587 -0.43 16.97 -9.85
CA TYR A 587 0.65 16.14 -9.30
C TYR A 587 1.60 15.63 -10.40
N ASP A 588 1.06 15.26 -11.57
CA ASP A 588 1.88 14.91 -12.74
C ASP A 588 2.80 16.05 -13.15
N GLU A 589 2.26 17.28 -13.20
CA GLU A 589 3.02 18.46 -13.55
C GLU A 589 4.10 18.80 -12.52
N LEU A 590 3.78 18.70 -11.22
CA LEU A 590 4.76 18.85 -10.14
C LEU A 590 5.95 17.91 -10.34
N VAL A 591 5.65 16.61 -10.50
CA VAL A 591 6.69 15.60 -10.70
C VAL A 591 7.46 15.83 -12.01
N ARG A 592 6.78 16.27 -13.08
CA ARG A 592 7.40 16.59 -14.37
C ARG A 592 8.37 17.77 -14.26
N LEU A 593 7.98 18.84 -13.57
CA LEU A 593 8.81 20.03 -13.37
C LEU A 593 10.08 19.69 -12.60
N GLU A 594 9.99 18.83 -11.58
CA GLU A 594 11.19 18.40 -10.86
C GLU A 594 12.13 17.55 -11.73
N LYS A 595 11.58 16.64 -12.54
CA LYS A 595 12.36 15.84 -13.51
C LYS A 595 13.03 16.72 -14.55
N GLU A 596 12.33 17.76 -15.01
CA GLU A 596 12.85 18.74 -15.96
C GLU A 596 13.98 19.57 -15.35
N PHE A 597 13.80 20.03 -14.10
CA PHE A 597 14.78 20.85 -13.39
C PHE A 597 16.13 20.14 -13.25
N MET A 598 16.12 18.82 -13.00
CA MET A 598 17.34 18.01 -12.94
C MET A 598 17.79 17.40 -14.27
N GLY A 599 17.19 17.81 -15.39
CA GLY A 599 17.68 17.47 -16.72
C GLY A 599 17.46 16.03 -17.17
N LEU A 600 16.58 15.25 -16.52
CA LEU A 600 16.37 13.84 -16.87
C LEU A 600 15.94 13.66 -18.32
N MET A 601 15.06 14.54 -18.82
CA MET A 601 14.60 14.49 -20.20
C MET A 601 15.70 14.90 -21.18
N LYS A 602 16.50 15.93 -20.85
CA LYS A 602 17.63 16.40 -21.67
C LYS A 602 18.66 15.30 -21.91
N TYR A 603 18.94 14.50 -20.88
CA TYR A 603 19.97 13.46 -20.91
C TYR A 603 19.41 12.05 -21.18
N ASN A 604 18.17 11.93 -21.68
CA ASN A 604 17.51 10.66 -22.02
C ASN A 604 17.49 9.64 -20.85
N ARG A 605 17.15 10.13 -19.65
CA ARG A 605 17.00 9.34 -18.42
C ARG A 605 15.58 9.44 -17.86
N PRO A 606 14.51 9.32 -18.66
CA PRO A 606 13.15 9.46 -18.16
C PRO A 606 12.87 8.42 -17.07
N THR A 607 12.13 8.80 -16.03
CA THR A 607 11.61 7.81 -15.10
C THR A 607 10.58 6.95 -15.79
N VAL A 608 10.58 5.67 -15.47
CA VAL A 608 9.51 4.76 -15.90
C VAL A 608 8.44 4.71 -14.83
N ASN A 609 8.81 4.33 -13.60
CA ASN A 609 7.92 4.30 -12.43
C ASN A 609 7.37 5.69 -12.08
N ARG A 610 6.20 5.70 -11.44
CA ARG A 610 5.55 6.91 -10.91
C ARG A 610 6.09 7.30 -9.53
N ALA A 611 6.00 8.58 -9.20
CA ALA A 611 6.09 9.04 -7.82
C ALA A 611 4.79 8.67 -7.08
N TYR A 612 4.92 8.14 -5.85
CA TYR A 612 3.78 7.65 -5.08
C TYR A 612 3.50 8.52 -3.86
N PHE A 613 2.29 9.06 -3.78
CA PHE A 613 1.83 9.96 -2.72
C PHE A 613 0.69 9.28 -1.98
N HIS A 614 0.82 9.05 -0.68
CA HIS A 614 -0.23 8.36 0.07
C HIS A 614 -0.51 8.98 1.44
N ALA A 615 -1.70 8.68 1.95
CA ALA A 615 -2.13 9.10 3.29
C ALA A 615 -1.39 8.33 4.40
N MET A 616 -1.16 8.99 5.54
CA MET A 616 -0.68 8.43 6.81
C MET A 616 -1.23 9.21 8.02
N TYR A 617 -0.95 8.76 9.25
CA TYR A 617 -1.61 9.23 10.47
C TYR A 617 -0.70 9.56 11.67
N HIS A 618 0.62 9.71 11.52
CA HIS A 618 1.53 9.90 12.67
C HIS A 618 2.54 11.04 12.56
N SER A 619 3.32 11.11 11.47
CA SER A 619 4.26 12.21 11.22
C SER A 619 3.56 13.35 10.49
N TYR A 620 4.23 14.49 10.25
CA TYR A 620 3.67 15.54 9.37
C TYR A 620 3.69 15.08 7.92
N PHE A 621 4.74 15.38 7.14
CA PHE A 621 4.99 14.83 5.81
C PHE A 621 6.41 14.24 5.80
N TYR A 622 6.66 13.22 4.97
CA TYR A 622 8.02 12.73 4.73
C TYR A 622 8.16 11.99 3.40
N SER A 623 9.40 11.83 2.97
CA SER A 623 9.83 10.99 1.85
C SER A 623 10.70 9.84 2.33
N THR A 624 10.52 8.66 1.74
CA THR A 624 11.35 7.48 2.02
C THR A 624 11.36 6.55 0.80
N SER A 625 12.00 5.39 0.90
CA SER A 625 12.03 4.44 -0.21
C SER A 625 10.61 4.11 -0.68
N TYR A 626 10.46 4.25 -2.00
CA TYR A 626 9.28 3.93 -2.79
C TYR A 626 8.06 4.86 -2.65
N ARG A 627 8.11 5.91 -1.82
CA ARG A 627 6.93 6.72 -1.50
C ARG A 627 7.20 8.07 -0.83
N THR A 628 6.23 8.95 -0.93
CA THR A 628 6.00 10.09 -0.05
C THR A 628 4.70 9.87 0.74
N ALA A 629 4.70 10.25 2.02
CA ALA A 629 3.61 9.99 2.95
C ALA A 629 3.12 11.29 3.57
N TYR A 630 1.79 11.46 3.64
CA TYR A 630 1.17 12.71 4.05
C TYR A 630 0.15 12.54 5.17
N ASN A 631 0.29 13.30 6.27
CA ASN A 631 -0.70 13.29 7.34
C ASN A 631 -2.05 13.79 6.86
N VAL A 632 -3.09 13.00 7.08
CA VAL A 632 -4.47 13.34 6.71
C VAL A 632 -5.40 13.53 7.90
N THR A 633 -4.86 13.65 9.12
CA THR A 633 -5.64 13.87 10.35
C THR A 633 -6.21 15.29 10.44
N GLY A 634 -5.46 16.28 9.95
CA GLY A 634 -5.87 17.69 9.95
C GLY A 634 -6.64 18.13 8.70
N GLU A 635 -7.57 19.07 8.88
CA GLU A 635 -8.44 19.60 7.81
C GLU A 635 -7.66 20.38 6.75
N ASN A 636 -6.68 21.19 7.19
CA ASN A 636 -5.90 22.03 6.30
C ASN A 636 -4.99 21.19 5.40
N GLU A 637 -4.39 20.13 5.96
CA GLU A 637 -3.55 19.18 5.25
C GLU A 637 -4.36 18.46 4.17
N ARG A 638 -5.52 17.87 4.54
CA ARG A 638 -6.41 17.21 3.57
C ARG A 638 -6.82 18.14 2.43
N ARG A 639 -7.24 19.36 2.76
CA ARG A 639 -7.64 20.36 1.77
C ARG A 639 -6.48 20.72 0.84
N THR A 640 -5.30 21.00 1.39
CA THR A 640 -4.11 21.37 0.60
C THR A 640 -3.70 20.24 -0.34
N LEU A 641 -3.83 18.97 0.07
CA LEU A 641 -3.39 17.82 -0.72
C LEU A 641 -4.40 17.41 -1.79
N LEU A 642 -5.70 17.60 -1.56
CA LEU A 642 -6.77 17.01 -2.39
C LEU A 642 -7.65 18.04 -3.11
N ASP A 643 -7.61 19.32 -2.72
CA ASP A 643 -8.21 20.40 -3.51
C ASP A 643 -7.17 20.98 -4.47
N VAL A 644 -7.42 20.87 -5.78
CA VAL A 644 -6.48 21.30 -6.83
C VAL A 644 -6.12 22.79 -6.75
N ASN A 645 -7.03 23.66 -6.30
CA ASN A 645 -6.77 25.09 -6.22
C ASN A 645 -5.88 25.41 -5.01
N GLU A 646 -6.15 24.78 -3.87
CA GLU A 646 -5.32 24.95 -2.67
C GLU A 646 -3.93 24.32 -2.85
N LEU A 647 -3.82 23.16 -3.51
CA LEU A 647 -2.54 22.56 -3.91
C LEU A 647 -1.71 23.53 -4.75
N LYS A 648 -2.32 24.13 -5.78
CA LYS A 648 -1.62 25.07 -6.68
C LYS A 648 -1.20 26.35 -5.99
N LYS A 649 -1.97 26.82 -5.00
CA LYS A 649 -1.66 28.00 -4.20
C LYS A 649 -0.53 27.75 -3.19
N SER A 650 -0.45 26.52 -2.66
CA SER A 650 0.51 26.14 -1.61
C SER A 650 1.23 24.82 -1.92
N PRO A 651 2.02 24.74 -3.00
CA PRO A 651 2.61 23.47 -3.47
C PRO A 651 3.75 22.93 -2.60
N TRP A 652 4.22 23.72 -1.63
CA TRP A 652 5.48 23.48 -0.94
C TRP A 652 5.56 22.08 -0.31
N GLY A 653 4.51 21.62 0.39
CA GLY A 653 4.53 20.34 1.08
C GLY A 653 4.81 19.17 0.12
N PRO A 654 3.93 18.91 -0.87
CA PRO A 654 4.17 17.85 -1.85
C PRO A 654 5.46 17.99 -2.65
N ALA A 655 5.84 19.20 -3.06
CA ALA A 655 7.07 19.43 -3.83
C ALA A 655 8.34 19.24 -2.98
N HIS A 656 8.30 19.57 -1.69
CA HIS A 656 9.42 19.34 -0.78
C HIS A 656 9.69 17.85 -0.57
N GLU A 657 8.64 17.06 -0.33
CA GLU A 657 8.78 15.61 -0.14
C GLU A 657 9.17 14.89 -1.43
N GLN A 658 8.57 15.28 -2.56
CA GLN A 658 8.95 14.71 -3.84
C GLN A 658 10.38 15.12 -4.25
N GLY A 659 10.79 16.35 -3.90
CA GLY A 659 12.15 16.84 -4.05
C GLY A 659 13.18 15.97 -3.31
N HIS A 660 12.87 15.43 -2.12
CA HIS A 660 13.72 14.45 -1.44
C HIS A 660 13.93 13.18 -2.26
N SER A 661 12.91 12.73 -2.99
CA SER A 661 13.01 11.56 -3.87
C SER A 661 14.02 11.81 -4.99
N PHE A 662 14.14 13.05 -5.47
CA PHE A 662 15.08 13.44 -6.53
C PHE A 662 16.38 14.08 -6.06
N GLN A 663 16.61 14.24 -4.75
CA GLN A 663 17.90 14.71 -4.25
C GLN A 663 19.04 13.81 -4.69
N THR A 664 19.97 14.40 -5.46
CA THR A 664 21.10 13.70 -6.06
C THR A 664 22.23 13.49 -5.04
N ARG A 665 22.47 12.24 -4.66
CA ARG A 665 23.38 11.84 -3.58
C ARG A 665 24.18 10.56 -3.92
N PRO A 666 25.48 10.52 -3.58
CA PRO A 666 26.30 11.63 -3.06
C PRO A 666 26.57 12.67 -4.17
N GLY A 667 26.84 13.92 -3.79
CA GLY A 667 27.07 14.99 -4.76
C GLY A 667 26.37 16.27 -4.37
N PHE A 668 25.20 16.57 -4.94
CA PHE A 668 24.48 17.82 -4.66
C PHE A 668 23.88 17.83 -3.25
N LYS A 669 23.44 16.67 -2.76
CA LYS A 669 23.07 16.46 -1.36
C LYS A 669 24.27 15.85 -0.62
N TRP A 670 25.04 16.70 0.07
CA TRP A 670 26.04 16.30 1.07
C TRP A 670 25.50 16.47 2.50
N HIS A 671 26.27 16.02 3.49
CA HIS A 671 25.90 16.14 4.90
C HIS A 671 25.70 17.61 5.31
N GLY A 672 24.55 17.94 5.90
CA GLY A 672 24.15 19.32 6.22
C GLY A 672 23.31 20.00 5.14
N MET A 673 22.94 19.28 4.08
CA MET A 673 22.14 19.78 2.95
C MET A 673 20.86 18.96 2.69
N THR A 674 20.48 18.03 3.58
CA THR A 674 19.29 17.19 3.37
C THR A 674 18.01 18.02 3.25
N GLU A 675 17.84 19.02 4.09
CA GLU A 675 16.69 19.93 4.06
C GLU A 675 16.93 21.20 3.22
N VAL A 676 17.94 21.19 2.35
CA VAL A 676 18.34 22.37 1.56
C VAL A 676 18.18 22.11 0.07
N THR A 677 18.82 21.06 -0.47
CA THR A 677 18.87 20.90 -1.93
C THR A 677 17.56 20.42 -2.55
N ASN A 678 16.72 19.70 -1.80
CA ASN A 678 15.33 19.42 -2.19
C ASN A 678 14.53 20.71 -2.39
N ASN A 679 14.78 21.75 -1.58
CA ASN A 679 14.04 23.00 -1.67
C ASN A 679 14.31 23.82 -2.93
N VAL A 680 15.37 23.50 -3.69
CA VAL A 680 15.56 24.07 -5.04
C VAL A 680 14.48 23.55 -6.00
N HIS A 681 14.10 22.26 -5.88
CA HIS A 681 12.97 21.70 -6.60
C HIS A 681 11.64 22.33 -6.15
N SER A 682 11.42 22.47 -4.85
CA SER A 682 10.22 23.10 -4.30
C SER A 682 10.03 24.53 -4.78
N LEU A 683 11.10 25.34 -4.78
CA LEU A 683 11.07 26.71 -5.31
C LEU A 683 10.79 26.73 -6.81
N TYR A 684 11.37 25.79 -7.57
CA TYR A 684 11.11 25.69 -9.00
C TYR A 684 9.63 25.39 -9.28
N VAL A 685 9.04 24.37 -8.64
CA VAL A 685 7.61 24.07 -8.78
C VAL A 685 6.75 25.26 -8.37
N GLN A 686 7.04 25.87 -7.21
CA GLN A 686 6.28 27.00 -6.69
C GLN A 686 6.26 28.19 -7.65
N THR A 687 7.42 28.55 -8.20
CA THR A 687 7.57 29.73 -9.07
C THR A 687 7.07 29.48 -10.50
N GLU A 688 7.24 28.27 -11.04
CA GLU A 688 6.66 27.89 -12.35
C GLU A 688 5.13 27.87 -12.32
N TRP A 689 4.52 27.59 -11.16
CA TRP A 689 3.07 27.75 -10.96
C TRP A 689 2.62 29.19 -10.72
N GLY A 690 3.54 30.16 -10.79
CA GLY A 690 3.25 31.60 -10.68
C GLY A 690 3.14 32.13 -9.26
N ASN A 691 3.49 31.33 -8.25
CA ASN A 691 3.51 31.79 -6.85
C ASN A 691 4.79 32.57 -6.55
N ALA A 692 4.70 33.56 -5.65
CA ALA A 692 5.88 34.23 -5.13
C ALA A 692 6.77 33.22 -4.39
N SER A 693 8.10 33.33 -4.54
CA SER A 693 9.03 32.42 -3.88
C SER A 693 8.91 32.51 -2.35
N ARG A 694 9.05 31.38 -1.65
CA ARG A 694 8.98 31.36 -0.18
C ARG A 694 10.07 32.22 0.46
N ILE A 695 11.28 32.19 -0.10
CA ILE A 695 12.43 32.95 0.43
C ILE A 695 12.30 34.47 0.25
N GLU A 696 11.48 34.95 -0.69
CA GLU A 696 11.19 36.38 -0.89
C GLU A 696 10.02 36.88 -0.02
N SER A 697 9.04 36.01 0.26
CA SER A 697 7.73 36.38 0.82
C SER A 697 7.52 36.02 2.29
N GLU A 698 8.25 35.04 2.83
CA GLU A 698 8.11 34.62 4.23
C GLU A 698 8.59 35.72 5.18
N ALA A 699 7.74 36.12 6.12
CA ALA A 699 8.07 37.13 7.12
C ALA A 699 9.04 36.57 8.16
N MET A 700 10.18 37.25 8.35
CA MET A 700 11.28 36.79 9.21
C MET A 700 11.44 37.57 10.52
N GLY A 701 10.38 38.29 10.94
CA GLY A 701 10.37 39.08 12.17
C GLY A 701 11.39 40.22 12.14
N ARG A 702 12.57 39.99 12.73
CA ARG A 702 13.71 40.93 12.72
C ARG A 702 14.16 41.29 11.29
N PHE A 703 14.04 40.33 10.37
CA PHE A 703 14.39 40.51 8.98
C PHE A 703 13.14 40.56 8.11
N ASN A 704 13.24 41.24 6.98
CA ASN A 704 12.14 41.34 6.02
C ASN A 704 11.77 40.00 5.36
N ASN A 705 12.78 39.20 5.02
CA ASN A 705 12.65 37.93 4.32
C ASN A 705 13.90 37.05 4.53
N ARG A 706 13.98 35.90 3.84
CA ARG A 706 15.14 34.99 3.95
C ARG A 706 16.40 35.54 3.30
N TYR A 707 16.30 36.32 2.21
CA TYR A 707 17.45 36.98 1.59
C TYR A 707 18.17 37.89 2.59
N GLU A 708 17.44 38.79 3.24
CA GLU A 708 18.02 39.73 4.19
C GLU A 708 18.67 39.03 5.39
N LYS A 709 18.02 38.00 5.95
CA LYS A 709 18.61 37.18 7.01
C LYS A 709 19.89 36.48 6.54
N ALA A 710 19.87 35.91 5.34
CA ALA A 710 21.01 35.20 4.77
C ALA A 710 22.18 36.14 4.48
N TYR A 711 21.91 37.35 3.98
CA TYR A 711 22.93 38.38 3.75
C TYR A 711 23.56 38.83 5.08
N TYR A 712 22.74 39.02 6.12
CA TYR A 712 23.27 39.36 7.44
C TYR A 712 24.16 38.24 8.00
N ASN A 713 23.71 36.98 7.96
CA ASN A 713 24.51 35.86 8.46
C ASN A 713 25.81 35.68 7.66
N SER A 714 25.75 35.72 6.33
CA SER A 714 26.91 35.40 5.50
C SER A 714 27.83 36.61 5.29
N PHE A 715 27.28 37.80 5.04
CA PHE A 715 28.07 38.96 4.59
C PHE A 715 28.53 39.85 5.73
N VAL A 716 27.79 39.87 6.84
CA VAL A 716 28.09 40.67 8.04
C VAL A 716 28.73 39.81 9.11
N LYS A 717 28.12 38.67 9.45
CA LYS A 717 28.66 37.74 10.47
C LYS A 717 29.71 36.78 9.93
N HIS A 718 29.92 36.72 8.61
CA HIS A 718 30.89 35.84 7.96
C HIS A 718 30.72 34.37 8.33
N VAL A 719 29.48 33.93 8.56
CA VAL A 719 29.18 32.52 8.87
C VAL A 719 29.62 31.65 7.69
N PRO A 720 30.52 30.65 7.89
CA PRO A 720 30.84 29.66 6.87
C PRO A 720 29.58 28.92 6.45
N HIS A 721 29.41 28.64 5.16
CA HIS A 721 28.23 27.94 4.63
C HIS A 721 27.85 26.65 5.40
N PRO A 722 28.78 25.73 5.72
CA PRO A 722 28.43 24.55 6.52
C PRO A 722 27.90 24.89 7.92
N GLY A 723 28.31 26.02 8.50
CA GLY A 723 27.87 26.51 9.80
C GLY A 723 26.58 27.34 9.79
N GLU A 724 25.95 27.58 8.65
CA GLU A 724 24.61 28.19 8.61
C GLU A 724 23.55 27.17 9.07
N GLU A 725 22.89 27.46 10.18
CA GLU A 725 21.89 26.55 10.77
C GLU A 725 20.53 26.65 10.05
N ASP A 726 20.24 27.78 9.40
CA ASP A 726 18.98 27.99 8.72
C ASP A 726 19.00 27.46 7.29
N VAL A 727 18.26 26.37 7.06
CA VAL A 727 18.20 25.68 5.76
C VAL A 727 17.74 26.59 4.61
N PHE A 728 16.88 27.56 4.89
CA PHE A 728 16.41 28.52 3.89
C PHE A 728 17.45 29.60 3.60
N CYS A 729 18.30 29.95 4.57
CA CYS A 729 19.42 30.87 4.32
C CYS A 729 20.50 30.20 3.47
N LYS A 730 20.80 28.90 3.68
CA LYS A 730 21.67 28.12 2.77
C LYS A 730 21.12 28.09 1.34
N LEU A 731 19.81 27.87 1.21
CA LEU A 731 19.09 27.79 -0.07
C LEU A 731 19.22 29.06 -0.92
N VAL A 732 19.35 30.25 -0.31
CA VAL A 732 19.42 31.53 -1.04
C VAL A 732 20.50 31.49 -2.12
N SER A 733 21.73 31.10 -1.75
CA SER A 733 22.86 31.05 -2.71
C SER A 733 22.58 30.12 -3.89
N LEU A 734 21.88 29.00 -3.67
CA LEU A 734 21.51 28.06 -4.73
C LEU A 734 20.44 28.66 -5.65
N TRP A 735 19.42 29.31 -5.08
CA TRP A 735 18.37 29.94 -5.88
C TRP A 735 18.87 31.16 -6.67
N GLN A 736 19.84 31.90 -6.13
CA GLN A 736 20.50 33.01 -6.85
C GLN A 736 21.19 32.53 -8.14
N LEU A 737 21.82 31.35 -8.11
CA LEU A 737 22.38 30.75 -9.32
C LEU A 737 21.29 30.48 -10.37
N GLN A 738 20.11 30.00 -9.96
CA GLN A 738 18.96 29.81 -10.86
C GLN A 738 18.49 31.14 -11.45
N LEU A 739 18.21 32.14 -10.60
CA LEU A 739 17.75 33.45 -11.03
C LEU A 739 18.75 34.13 -11.98
N TYR A 740 20.03 34.01 -11.71
CA TYR A 740 21.06 34.63 -12.54
C TYR A 740 21.23 33.89 -13.87
N PHE A 741 21.61 32.61 -13.83
CA PHE A 741 21.97 31.89 -15.04
C PHE A 741 20.75 31.60 -15.90
N SER A 742 19.66 31.10 -15.32
CA SER A 742 18.45 30.82 -16.08
C SER A 742 17.70 32.11 -16.43
N ASN A 743 17.24 32.87 -15.43
CA ASN A 743 16.28 33.95 -15.68
C ASN A 743 16.95 35.19 -16.29
N ALA A 744 18.08 35.64 -15.75
CA ALA A 744 18.74 36.87 -16.21
C ALA A 744 19.64 36.67 -17.45
N ARG A 745 20.26 35.49 -17.60
CA ARG A 745 21.22 35.19 -18.69
C ARG A 745 20.70 34.20 -19.73
N GLY A 746 19.53 33.58 -19.53
CA GLY A 746 18.92 32.66 -20.50
C GLY A 746 19.58 31.28 -20.61
N LYS A 747 20.48 30.92 -19.66
CA LYS A 747 21.09 29.58 -19.57
C LYS A 747 20.15 28.62 -18.83
N THR A 748 19.01 28.31 -19.44
CA THR A 748 17.90 27.52 -18.86
C THR A 748 18.24 26.07 -18.52
N ASP A 749 19.43 25.59 -18.92
CA ASP A 749 19.93 24.25 -18.64
C ASP A 749 20.99 24.21 -17.52
N PHE A 750 21.31 25.34 -16.87
CA PHE A 750 22.37 25.42 -15.87
C PHE A 750 22.26 24.32 -14.78
N TYR A 751 21.10 24.19 -14.14
CA TYR A 751 20.89 23.14 -13.14
C TYR A 751 20.83 21.75 -13.75
N LYS A 752 20.24 21.61 -14.94
CA LYS A 752 20.18 20.34 -15.67
C LYS A 752 21.59 19.77 -15.90
N ASP A 753 22.52 20.63 -16.28
CA ASP A 753 23.92 20.28 -16.54
C ASP A 753 24.68 19.98 -15.24
N LEU A 754 24.36 20.69 -14.15
CA LEU A 754 24.91 20.40 -12.82
C LEU A 754 24.51 19.01 -12.33
N TYR A 755 23.22 18.69 -12.41
CA TYR A 755 22.72 17.39 -12.00
C TYR A 755 23.37 16.25 -12.80
N GLU A 756 23.48 16.39 -14.12
CA GLU A 756 24.13 15.36 -14.94
C GLU A 756 25.64 15.26 -14.65
N LYS A 757 26.32 16.39 -14.47
CA LYS A 757 27.74 16.39 -14.12
C LYS A 757 27.98 15.63 -12.81
N ILE A 758 27.10 15.81 -11.82
CA ILE A 758 27.18 15.10 -10.54
C ILE A 758 26.87 13.61 -10.71
N ARG A 759 25.84 13.25 -11.47
CA ARG A 759 25.48 11.84 -11.75
C ARG A 759 26.63 11.06 -12.38
N THR A 760 27.38 11.71 -13.28
CA THR A 760 28.42 11.06 -14.09
C THR A 760 29.83 11.19 -13.52
N SER A 761 30.05 12.05 -12.53
CA SER A 761 31.36 12.23 -11.91
C SER A 761 31.59 11.24 -10.74
N PRO A 762 32.86 10.88 -10.45
CA PRO A 762 33.21 10.07 -9.29
C PRO A 762 32.75 10.72 -7.97
N ASP A 763 32.32 9.88 -7.04
CA ASP A 763 31.86 10.30 -5.73
C ASP A 763 33.01 10.85 -4.90
N GLN A 764 32.76 11.98 -4.23
CA GLN A 764 33.72 12.59 -3.33
C GLN A 764 33.62 11.98 -1.92
N PRO A 765 34.76 11.79 -1.23
CA PRO A 765 34.83 10.94 -0.03
C PRO A 765 34.19 11.54 1.23
N ASP A 766 34.09 12.87 1.30
CA ASP A 766 33.60 13.58 2.48
C ASP A 766 32.79 14.85 2.12
N PRO A 767 31.95 15.37 3.04
CA PRO A 767 31.11 16.54 2.79
C PRO A 767 31.89 17.81 2.39
N GLY A 768 33.10 18.01 2.94
CA GLY A 768 33.96 19.13 2.55
C GLY A 768 34.46 19.00 1.11
N ALA A 769 34.82 17.79 0.68
CA ALA A 769 35.18 17.49 -0.70
C ALA A 769 33.98 17.70 -1.65
N GLN A 770 32.79 17.25 -1.23
CA GLN A 770 31.54 17.43 -1.99
C GLN A 770 31.21 18.92 -2.19
N GLN A 771 31.34 19.75 -1.14
CA GLN A 771 31.14 21.20 -1.23
C GLN A 771 32.13 21.89 -2.19
N LEU A 772 33.42 21.56 -2.10
CA LEU A 772 34.42 22.13 -3.01
C LEU A 772 34.23 21.67 -4.45
N GLU A 773 33.84 20.41 -4.65
CA GLU A 773 33.53 19.87 -5.98
C GLU A 773 32.31 20.57 -6.57
N PHE A 774 31.26 20.81 -5.78
CA PHE A 774 30.11 21.62 -6.21
C PHE A 774 30.54 23.02 -6.70
N VAL A 775 31.41 23.72 -5.95
CA VAL A 775 31.94 25.03 -6.35
C VAL A 775 32.66 24.97 -7.70
N LYS A 776 33.52 23.97 -7.91
CA LYS A 776 34.25 23.77 -9.17
C LYS A 776 33.30 23.45 -10.32
N MET A 777 32.37 22.51 -10.13
CA MET A 777 31.38 22.13 -11.14
C MET A 777 30.51 23.32 -11.56
N VAL A 778 30.07 24.15 -10.60
CA VAL A 778 29.30 25.35 -10.91
C VAL A 778 30.13 26.35 -11.75
N CYS A 779 31.40 26.58 -11.43
CA CYS A 779 32.27 27.43 -12.26
C CYS A 779 32.46 26.86 -13.67
N ASP A 780 32.70 25.55 -13.76
CA ASP A 780 32.85 24.83 -15.03
C ASP A 780 31.57 24.93 -15.89
N ILE A 781 30.38 24.75 -15.32
CA ILE A 781 29.12 24.81 -16.06
C ILE A 781 28.75 26.24 -16.43
N ALA A 782 28.97 27.17 -15.50
CA ALA A 782 28.76 28.59 -15.75
C ALA A 782 29.72 29.13 -16.83
N GLN A 783 30.87 28.48 -17.04
CA GLN A 783 32.01 29.00 -17.79
C GLN A 783 32.39 30.39 -17.27
N ALA A 784 32.39 30.54 -15.94
CA ALA A 784 32.61 31.80 -15.25
C ALA A 784 33.32 31.56 -13.92
N ASP A 785 34.18 32.50 -13.55
CA ASP A 785 34.83 32.50 -12.26
C ASP A 785 33.89 33.06 -11.19
N LEU A 786 33.40 32.17 -10.33
CA LEU A 786 32.47 32.49 -9.25
C LEU A 786 33.14 32.42 -7.87
N THR A 787 34.47 32.47 -7.78
CA THR A 787 35.17 32.34 -6.50
C THR A 787 34.76 33.43 -5.51
N ASP A 788 34.51 34.64 -5.99
CA ASP A 788 34.11 35.77 -5.13
C ASP A 788 32.69 35.57 -4.58
N PHE A 789 31.76 35.11 -5.43
CA PHE A 789 30.41 34.73 -5.01
C PHE A 789 30.44 33.65 -3.92
N PHE A 790 31.22 32.59 -4.13
CA PHE A 790 31.33 31.49 -3.17
C PHE A 790 32.08 31.85 -1.89
N ARG A 791 33.07 32.77 -1.94
CA ARG A 791 33.69 33.35 -0.74
C ARG A 791 32.67 34.17 0.04
N LYS A 792 31.91 35.01 -0.65
CA LYS A 792 30.89 35.88 -0.04
C LYS A 792 29.82 35.07 0.68
N TRP A 793 29.43 33.93 0.11
CA TRP A 793 28.48 32.97 0.71
C TRP A 793 29.11 31.96 1.70
N GLY A 794 30.41 32.04 1.96
CA GLY A 794 31.07 31.20 2.96
C GLY A 794 31.36 29.74 2.54
N TYR A 795 31.19 29.38 1.26
CA TYR A 795 31.56 28.05 0.74
C TYR A 795 33.08 27.83 0.74
N LEU A 796 33.85 28.92 0.62
CA LEU A 796 35.30 28.94 0.57
C LEU A 796 35.89 29.55 1.85
N SER A 797 35.31 29.17 3.00
CA SER A 797 35.74 29.54 4.35
C SER A 797 36.10 28.28 5.14
N PRO A 798 37.20 28.27 5.91
CA PRO A 798 37.53 27.14 6.77
C PRO A 798 36.41 26.81 7.75
N PHE A 799 36.18 25.53 8.00
CA PHE A 799 35.19 25.05 8.96
C PHE A 799 35.61 23.74 9.58
N ASP A 800 35.39 23.61 10.88
CA ASP A 800 35.58 22.36 11.63
C ASP A 800 34.51 22.28 12.72
N GLY A 801 33.52 21.43 12.50
CA GLY A 801 32.38 21.31 13.41
C GLY A 801 31.58 20.05 13.17
N GLU A 802 30.71 19.71 14.12
CA GLU A 802 29.73 18.63 13.97
C GLU A 802 28.42 19.22 13.44
N ILE A 803 27.83 18.55 12.45
CA ILE A 803 26.51 18.89 11.91
C ILE A 803 25.59 17.71 12.19
N ASP A 804 24.43 17.98 12.77
CA ASP A 804 23.35 17.01 12.94
C ASP A 804 22.35 17.16 11.80
N ASP A 805 22.41 16.24 10.84
CA ASP A 805 21.56 16.21 9.64
C ASP A 805 21.17 14.75 9.39
N TYR A 806 20.14 14.29 10.11
CA TYR A 806 19.75 12.88 10.21
C TYR A 806 20.88 12.00 10.76
N GLY A 807 21.65 12.55 11.70
CA GLY A 807 22.83 11.94 12.27
C GLY A 807 23.97 12.94 12.39
N LYS A 808 24.76 12.81 13.46
CA LYS A 808 25.91 13.66 13.73
C LYS A 808 27.13 13.22 12.94
N ARG A 809 27.75 14.14 12.20
CA ARG A 809 29.00 13.91 11.48
C ARG A 809 29.88 15.16 11.54
N ARG A 810 31.19 14.96 11.73
CA ARG A 810 32.19 16.04 11.60
C ARG A 810 32.28 16.49 10.14
N PHE A 811 32.15 17.78 9.91
CA PHE A 811 32.43 18.47 8.66
C PHE A 811 33.75 19.22 8.83
N LEU A 812 34.76 18.84 8.04
CA LEU A 812 36.07 19.46 8.05
C LEU A 812 36.39 20.04 6.66
N LEU A 813 36.68 21.33 6.62
CA LEU A 813 37.13 22.05 5.44
C LEU A 813 38.31 22.95 5.81
N GLU A 814 39.50 22.56 5.37
CA GLU A 814 40.75 23.25 5.67
C GLU A 814 41.12 24.27 4.60
N GLN A 815 41.89 25.30 4.98
CA GLN A 815 42.31 26.37 4.08
C GLN A 815 43.11 25.86 2.87
N ASN A 816 43.99 24.88 3.05
CA ASN A 816 44.78 24.28 1.95
C ASN A 816 43.89 23.62 0.88
N ARG A 817 42.78 22.97 1.27
CA ARG A 817 41.81 22.35 0.36
C ARG A 817 41.06 23.43 -0.43
N ILE A 818 40.68 24.51 0.24
CA ILE A 818 40.07 25.70 -0.38
C ILE A 818 41.02 26.31 -1.39
N ASP A 819 42.27 26.58 -1.00
CA ASP A 819 43.28 27.21 -1.85
C ASP A 819 43.57 26.38 -3.10
N LYS A 820 43.64 25.05 -2.94
CA LYS A 820 43.78 24.12 -4.06
C LYS A 820 42.59 24.21 -5.02
N ALA A 821 41.36 24.18 -4.52
CA ALA A 821 40.16 24.28 -5.35
C ALA A 821 40.10 25.63 -6.09
N VAL A 822 40.45 26.73 -5.41
CA VAL A 822 40.53 28.06 -6.04
C VAL A 822 41.61 28.10 -7.11
N ALA A 823 42.80 27.56 -6.85
CA ALA A 823 43.88 27.49 -7.83
C ALA A 823 43.48 26.68 -9.07
N GLU A 824 42.78 25.54 -8.88
CA GLU A 824 42.22 24.74 -9.98
C GLU A 824 41.23 25.53 -10.84
N ILE A 825 40.35 26.33 -10.22
CA ILE A 825 39.41 27.20 -10.93
C ILE A 825 40.15 28.30 -11.68
N LYS A 826 41.09 29.00 -11.04
CA LYS A 826 41.87 30.09 -11.67
C LYS A 826 42.69 29.57 -12.86
N ALA A 827 43.22 28.35 -12.78
CA ALA A 827 43.96 27.72 -13.86
C ALA A 827 43.11 27.47 -15.13
N LYS A 828 41.77 27.46 -15.02
CA LYS A 828 40.86 27.39 -16.17
C LYS A 828 40.74 28.70 -16.95
N ASN A 829 41.18 29.83 -16.37
CA ASN A 829 41.07 31.17 -16.96
C ASN A 829 39.63 31.55 -17.33
N TYR A 830 38.64 31.16 -16.52
CA TYR A 830 37.26 31.60 -16.72
C TYR A 830 37.13 33.11 -16.54
N PRO A 831 36.27 33.79 -17.34
CA PRO A 831 36.02 35.20 -17.17
C PRO A 831 35.27 35.48 -15.85
N SER A 832 35.54 36.63 -15.24
CA SER A 832 34.66 37.17 -14.21
C SER A 832 33.31 37.56 -14.83
N THR A 833 32.23 37.39 -14.08
CA THR A 833 30.90 37.84 -14.50
C THR A 833 30.76 39.36 -14.52
N GLY A 834 31.59 40.07 -13.74
CA GLY A 834 31.48 41.53 -13.55
C GLY A 834 30.21 41.99 -12.84
N GLU A 835 29.34 41.07 -12.44
CA GLU A 835 28.01 41.33 -11.85
C GLU A 835 27.95 40.71 -10.44
N LYS A 836 27.33 41.39 -9.49
CA LYS A 836 27.22 41.00 -8.07
C LYS A 836 26.05 40.06 -7.85
N ILE A 837 26.21 38.83 -8.32
CA ILE A 837 25.20 37.75 -8.26
C ILE A 837 24.71 37.52 -6.83
N GLU A 838 25.55 37.73 -5.82
CA GLU A 838 25.19 37.62 -4.40
C GLU A 838 24.03 38.53 -3.95
N TYR A 839 23.64 39.53 -4.75
CA TYR A 839 22.52 40.43 -4.47
C TYR A 839 21.29 40.21 -5.36
N ILE A 840 21.30 39.22 -6.27
CA ILE A 840 20.11 38.91 -7.06
C ILE A 840 19.01 38.29 -6.18
N CYS A 841 17.76 38.64 -6.41
CA CYS A 841 16.58 38.08 -5.75
C CYS A 841 15.38 38.04 -6.71
N ASP A 842 14.28 37.40 -6.30
CA ASP A 842 13.09 37.23 -7.13
C ASP A 842 12.50 38.58 -7.61
N SER A 843 12.63 39.64 -6.81
CA SER A 843 12.11 40.97 -7.16
C SER A 843 13.04 41.81 -8.05
N ASN A 844 14.33 41.49 -8.14
CA ASN A 844 15.31 42.33 -8.86
C ASN A 844 16.02 41.63 -10.03
N TRP A 845 15.77 40.35 -10.33
CA TRP A 845 16.51 39.63 -11.39
C TRP A 845 16.43 40.31 -12.77
N LYS A 846 15.37 41.07 -13.06
CA LYS A 846 15.24 41.88 -14.28
C LYS A 846 16.25 43.04 -14.34
N VAL A 847 16.64 43.60 -13.19
CA VAL A 847 17.71 44.60 -13.10
C VAL A 847 19.03 44.02 -13.62
N PHE A 848 19.34 42.78 -13.24
CA PHE A 848 20.51 42.05 -13.75
C PHE A 848 20.35 41.69 -15.24
N LYS A 849 19.14 41.28 -15.65
CA LYS A 849 18.84 40.98 -17.05
C LYS A 849 19.14 42.16 -17.97
N ASP A 850 18.55 43.30 -17.64
CA ASP A 850 18.54 44.49 -18.51
C ASP A 850 19.67 45.47 -18.17
N ARG A 851 20.50 45.15 -17.15
CA ARG A 851 21.65 45.96 -16.70
C ARG A 851 21.25 47.39 -16.36
N LEU A 852 20.15 47.52 -15.62
CA LEU A 852 19.55 48.83 -15.36
C LEU A 852 20.39 49.63 -14.35
N PRO A 853 20.65 50.93 -14.62
CA PRO A 853 21.36 51.79 -13.69
C PRO A 853 20.49 52.15 -12.49
N VAL A 854 21.13 52.38 -11.33
CA VAL A 854 20.46 52.87 -10.13
C VAL A 854 19.93 54.28 -10.35
N HIS A 855 18.66 54.51 -9.99
CA HIS A 855 18.08 55.84 -9.91
C HIS A 855 17.91 56.25 -8.44
N GLN A 856 18.48 57.41 -8.10
CA GLN A 856 18.46 57.93 -6.74
C GLN A 856 17.04 58.34 -6.32
N GLY A 857 16.70 58.02 -5.08
CA GLY A 857 15.53 58.54 -4.38
C GLY A 857 15.93 59.30 -3.12
N THR A 858 15.01 59.39 -2.18
CA THR A 858 15.24 59.96 -0.84
C THR A 858 15.24 58.87 0.22
N ALA A 859 15.74 59.17 1.42
CA ALA A 859 15.72 58.26 2.55
C ALA A 859 15.42 58.98 3.85
N VAL A 860 14.86 58.28 4.82
CA VAL A 860 14.58 58.81 6.17
C VAL A 860 15.09 57.82 7.22
N LYS A 861 15.69 58.35 8.30
CA LYS A 861 16.07 57.60 9.51
C LYS A 861 15.00 57.83 10.59
N SER A 862 14.52 56.76 11.22
CA SER A 862 13.61 56.85 12.37
C SER A 862 13.95 55.78 13.40
N GLY A 863 14.57 56.18 14.50
CA GLY A 863 15.07 55.25 15.53
C GLY A 863 16.08 54.25 14.95
N LYS A 864 15.68 52.98 14.83
CA LYS A 864 16.48 51.89 14.24
C LYS A 864 16.16 51.64 12.76
N THR A 865 15.12 52.27 12.22
CA THR A 865 14.59 51.97 10.89
C THR A 865 15.13 52.97 9.87
N ILE A 866 15.49 52.44 8.70
CA ILE A 866 15.86 53.20 7.52
C ILE A 866 14.84 52.89 6.43
N THR A 867 14.27 53.94 5.84
CA THR A 867 13.26 53.82 4.78
C THR A 867 13.69 54.62 3.55
N MET A 868 13.77 53.95 2.41
CA MET A 868 14.09 54.48 1.09
C MET A 868 12.79 54.76 0.32
N THR A 869 12.68 55.94 -0.29
CA THR A 869 11.53 56.35 -1.10
C THR A 869 12.00 56.72 -2.50
N GLY A 870 11.37 56.15 -3.54
CA GLY A 870 11.63 56.52 -4.94
C GLY A 870 12.93 55.98 -5.54
N TRP A 871 13.75 55.23 -4.80
CA TRP A 871 14.90 54.52 -5.34
C TRP A 871 14.47 53.41 -6.31
N GLN A 872 15.15 53.28 -7.45
CA GLN A 872 14.86 52.25 -8.45
C GLN A 872 16.13 51.51 -8.87
N ASN A 873 15.97 50.26 -9.32
CA ASN A 873 17.03 49.39 -9.84
C ASN A 873 18.19 49.12 -8.86
N VAL A 874 17.93 49.24 -7.55
CA VAL A 874 18.91 48.90 -6.50
C VAL A 874 18.92 47.39 -6.30
N ALA A 875 20.10 46.77 -6.38
CA ALA A 875 20.26 45.34 -6.13
C ALA A 875 20.22 45.04 -4.63
N ALA A 876 20.93 45.83 -3.83
CA ALA A 876 20.92 45.75 -2.37
C ALA A 876 21.29 47.11 -1.74
N TYR A 877 20.93 47.29 -0.47
CA TYR A 877 21.43 48.37 0.38
C TYR A 877 22.43 47.79 1.36
N GLU A 878 23.70 48.21 1.26
CA GLU A 878 24.72 47.88 2.24
C GLU A 878 24.82 49.00 3.28
N VAL A 879 24.90 48.63 4.56
CA VAL A 879 24.98 49.56 5.68
C VAL A 879 26.32 49.40 6.37
N TYR A 880 26.97 50.53 6.62
CA TYR A 880 28.29 50.61 7.23
C TYR A 880 28.25 51.49 8.48
N ASP A 881 28.95 51.06 9.52
CA ASP A 881 29.36 51.90 10.65
C ASP A 881 30.88 52.08 10.57
N GLY A 882 31.31 53.29 10.22
CA GLY A 882 32.67 53.52 9.75
C GLY A 882 32.96 52.70 8.48
N ASP A 883 33.98 51.84 8.53
CA ASP A 883 34.35 50.92 7.45
C ASP A 883 33.79 49.50 7.65
N THR A 884 33.09 49.26 8.75
CA THR A 884 32.55 47.92 9.10
C THR A 884 31.16 47.77 8.49
N SER A 885 30.94 46.72 7.69
CA SER A 885 29.59 46.37 7.24
C SER A 885 28.79 45.84 8.42
N VAL A 886 27.63 46.44 8.69
CA VAL A 886 26.77 46.09 9.84
C VAL A 886 25.42 45.53 9.42
N PHE A 887 25.00 45.75 8.18
CA PHE A 887 23.74 45.22 7.66
C PHE A 887 23.71 45.22 6.13
N VAL A 888 22.89 44.36 5.53
CA VAL A 888 22.61 44.35 4.11
C VAL A 888 21.14 44.00 3.90
N SER A 889 20.43 44.73 3.05
CA SER A 889 19.01 44.50 2.76
C SER A 889 18.71 44.46 1.26
N ASN A 890 17.82 43.55 0.84
CA ASN A 890 17.21 43.57 -0.49
C ASN A 890 15.90 44.40 -0.53
N ARG A 891 15.51 45.03 0.59
CA ARG A 891 14.28 45.82 0.71
C ARG A 891 14.60 47.30 0.90
N PRO A 892 13.70 48.21 0.47
CA PRO A 892 13.86 49.64 0.68
C PRO A 892 13.57 50.08 2.12
N SER A 893 13.04 49.20 2.98
CA SER A 893 12.78 49.51 4.39
C SER A 893 13.32 48.37 5.24
N PHE A 894 14.18 48.68 6.20
CA PHE A 894 14.81 47.69 7.08
C PHE A 894 15.21 48.30 8.41
N SER A 895 15.45 47.45 9.41
CA SER A 895 15.81 47.86 10.77
C SER A 895 17.21 47.39 11.13
N LEU A 896 17.99 48.24 11.81
CA LEU A 896 19.31 47.91 12.37
C LEU A 896 19.20 47.40 13.81
N ASP A 897 20.26 46.76 14.33
CA ASP A 897 20.27 46.22 15.70
C ASP A 897 20.37 47.36 16.73
N THR A 898 21.04 48.44 16.33
CA THR A 898 21.28 49.68 17.07
C THR A 898 20.53 50.87 16.46
N GLU A 899 20.45 51.98 17.19
CA GLU A 899 19.91 53.22 16.63
C GLU A 899 20.78 53.74 15.49
N VAL A 900 20.16 54.39 14.51
CA VAL A 900 20.86 54.91 13.34
C VAL A 900 21.62 56.19 13.73
N GLY A 901 22.85 56.02 14.20
CA GLY A 901 23.75 57.11 14.56
C GLY A 901 24.27 57.92 13.35
N SER A 902 25.01 58.99 13.64
CA SER A 902 25.63 59.86 12.61
C SER A 902 26.72 59.15 11.80
N GLY A 903 27.34 58.10 12.35
CA GLY A 903 28.36 57.28 11.68
C GLY A 903 27.82 56.30 10.64
N ILE A 904 26.50 56.08 10.60
CA ILE A 904 25.87 55.12 9.69
C ILE A 904 25.79 55.68 8.27
N LYS A 905 26.46 54.99 7.35
CA LYS A 905 26.40 55.21 5.90
C LYS A 905 25.61 54.08 5.25
N VAL A 906 24.78 54.42 4.26
CA VAL A 906 24.07 53.43 3.44
C VAL A 906 24.47 53.61 1.98
N MET A 907 24.82 52.50 1.34
CA MET A 907 25.19 52.45 -0.06
C MET A 907 24.11 51.68 -0.83
N ALA A 908 23.47 52.33 -1.79
CA ALA A 908 22.65 51.66 -2.79
C ALA A 908 23.58 51.01 -3.82
N VAL A 909 23.54 49.68 -3.92
CA VAL A 909 24.42 48.88 -4.78
C VAL A 909 23.72 48.52 -6.08
N ALA A 910 24.35 48.78 -7.22
CA ALA A 910 23.87 48.38 -8.53
C ALA A 910 24.23 46.92 -8.86
N TYR A 911 23.71 46.40 -9.98
CA TYR A 911 23.95 45.02 -10.42
C TYR A 911 25.44 44.69 -10.66
N ASP A 912 26.27 45.68 -11.01
CA ASP A 912 27.72 45.56 -11.25
C ASP A 912 28.56 45.81 -9.98
N GLY A 913 27.91 46.15 -8.87
CA GLY A 913 28.57 46.48 -7.61
C GLY A 913 28.98 47.94 -7.47
N SER A 914 28.68 48.81 -8.46
CA SER A 914 28.83 50.25 -8.29
C SER A 914 27.93 50.73 -7.15
N LYS A 915 28.45 51.64 -6.32
CA LYS A 915 27.81 52.08 -5.09
C LYS A 915 27.45 53.55 -5.17
N THR A 916 26.21 53.86 -4.82
CA THR A 916 25.72 55.23 -4.67
C THR A 916 25.40 55.49 -3.21
N GLU A 917 26.04 56.49 -2.60
CA GLU A 917 25.76 56.86 -1.21
C GLU A 917 24.34 57.45 -1.09
N VAL A 918 23.57 56.92 -0.14
CA VAL A 918 22.22 57.37 0.17
C VAL A 918 22.28 58.60 1.06
N LYS A 919 21.54 59.65 0.67
CA LYS A 919 21.39 60.88 1.46
C LYS A 919 20.09 60.86 2.26
N PHE A 920 20.15 61.34 3.49
CA PHE A 920 19.07 61.34 4.48
C PHE A 920 18.56 62.75 4.79
#